data_AF-A0A3B5AZU1-F1
#
_entry.id   AF-A0A3B5AZU1-F1
#
_cell.length_a   1.000
_cell.length_b   1.000
_cell.length_c   1.000
_cell.angle_alpha   90.00
_cell.angle_beta   90.00
_cell.angle_gamma   90.00
#
_symmetry.space_group_name_H-M   'P 1'
#
loop_
_entity.id
_entity.type
_entity.pdbx_description
1 polymer ?
#
loop_
_entity_poly.entity_id
_entity_poly.type
_entity_poly.pdbx_seq_one_letter_code
_entity_poly.pdbx_strand_id
1 'polypeptide(L)'
;MYEVMSGDTLAWKVPSPRQSGTESSPEAHFTGEGGPVKILKVCFCTNNNLGKNFKLVKCDSSWQIRAIIRSILVSGRLGPNIEHAGCYGLLLKHLKSEELHWLHPDLTVGEVEQRYESHHVEAEWRYDLRIRYVPVNFLDRFKEDRSTFLYFYQQVRSDYMQYHASKVSDGMALQLGCLEIRRFYKDMNAKVFPLSVTDFHISVVVIQSRQLRKLIQQTFQQYATLKEDDCMVKFFETLKDFVSYDEEVFPCELVQGWSLSVELVIGGRGIRQRTQKNSAVFLADFKQIKRIECLSQSDGKALLNLNIEGARQRLSINVATIPMAENMMDLIDGYCRLENDTDDTVIYRPNKGVCDSFYPSVYGIEREDIVLGRILGEGFFGEVYDGVYKKSVINVAVKTCKDCSPDVMEKFMSEAVIMKNLDHPHIVKLIGIIEDDPVWIVMELYQYGELGNYLTQNQNKLTNITLVLFSLQICKALVYLEGVNMVHRDIAVRNVLVASPECVKLGDFGLSRYIEDEEYYKASVTRLPIKWMAPESINFRRFTTASDVWMFAVCVWEIMSRGQQPFFWLENRDVINQLEQGIRLPKPDNCPPALYSLMTRCWSYDPRERPTFTELVVKISDVHKMEKEQEVERERDRARSTKFFEPKFNFNEPPPKGSEKKQINVLFSQACLIVPLLHLQEGGFARMEANSREDAQRLWHTERRHMQDTLRQQKEQMMEDEKWLEKEERLLVGNRASLTFVNPLSPEKPPRLTAQPAPTAELDRSDDKVYHSVMDLVKVVVQLKNDIPELQPEQYITIVKSVGMALRDLIRSVDDILPTLHESIRTEIEGTQKLLNNDMAELISKMRLAQQNAITSLKDECRKQMLAAAHTLAMDSKNMLDAVDQARVRANLAKPAAP
;
A
#
# COMPACT_ATOMS: atom_id res chain seq x y z
N MET A 1 -13.65 57.25 -4.64
CA MET A 1 -12.73 57.87 -3.68
C MET A 1 -12.50 56.84 -2.58
N TYR A 2 -11.52 55.97 -2.80
CA TYR A 2 -11.01 54.97 -1.86
C TYR A 2 -9.49 55.11 -1.94
N GLU A 3 -8.80 55.14 -0.81
CA GLU A 3 -7.37 55.44 -0.75
C GLU A 3 -6.62 54.31 -0.06
N VAL A 4 -5.40 54.04 -0.52
CA VAL A 4 -4.62 52.84 -0.18
C VAL A 4 -3.30 53.25 0.42
N MET A 5 -3.05 52.81 1.65
CA MET A 5 -1.76 52.81 2.34
C MET A 5 -1.61 51.39 2.89
N SER A 6 -0.78 50.51 2.33
CA SER A 6 0.69 50.59 2.25
C SER A 6 1.34 50.66 3.62
N GLY A 7 2.22 49.69 3.91
CA GLY A 7 2.98 49.57 5.15
C GLY A 7 4.28 48.84 4.85
N ASP A 8 5.41 49.50 5.09
CA ASP A 8 6.68 49.18 4.44
C ASP A 8 7.46 47.98 4.99
N THR A 9 8.35 47.47 4.15
CA THR A 9 9.30 46.41 4.49
C THR A 9 10.58 47.00 5.06
N LEU A 10 10.96 46.62 6.29
CA LEU A 10 12.28 46.92 6.85
C LEU A 10 13.06 45.62 7.12
N ALA A 11 14.26 45.55 6.55
CA ALA A 11 15.10 44.35 6.55
C ALA A 11 16.12 44.34 7.70
N TRP A 12 16.47 43.13 8.16
CA TRP A 12 17.59 42.90 9.08
C TRP A 12 18.83 42.47 8.29
N LYS A 13 19.94 43.21 8.43
CA LYS A 13 21.25 42.81 7.88
C LYS A 13 21.94 41.84 8.83
N VAL A 14 22.48 40.75 8.28
CA VAL A 14 23.41 39.84 8.97
C VAL A 14 24.84 40.36 8.77
N PRO A 15 25.75 40.28 9.77
CA PRO A 15 27.16 40.64 9.61
C PRO A 15 27.89 39.74 8.61
N SER A 16 28.89 40.30 7.91
CA SER A 16 29.72 39.54 6.95
C SER A 16 30.58 38.48 7.65
N PRO A 17 30.76 37.27 7.08
CA PRO A 17 31.70 36.27 7.57
C PRO A 17 33.15 36.77 7.54
N ARG A 18 33.98 36.32 8.48
CA ARG A 18 35.44 36.44 8.38
C ARG A 18 35.98 35.38 7.41
N GLN A 19 36.94 35.76 6.57
CA GLN A 19 37.63 34.84 5.67
C GLN A 19 38.71 34.05 6.41
N SER A 20 38.65 32.72 6.38
CA SER A 20 39.79 31.82 6.59
C SER A 20 39.39 30.36 6.33
N GLY A 21 40.19 29.61 5.55
CA GLY A 21 40.05 28.17 5.37
C GLY A 21 39.36 27.74 4.08
N THR A 22 40.13 27.21 3.13
CA THR A 22 39.65 26.47 1.96
C THR A 22 39.68 24.98 2.24
N GLU A 23 38.51 24.33 2.28
CA GLU A 23 38.39 22.87 2.14
C GLU A 23 37.32 22.54 1.09
N SER A 24 37.44 21.38 0.46
CA SER A 24 36.74 21.02 -0.78
C SER A 24 35.37 20.38 -0.59
N SER A 25 34.46 20.60 -1.54
CA SER A 25 33.11 20.03 -1.58
C SER A 25 33.11 18.49 -1.66
N PRO A 26 32.44 17.78 -0.72
CA PRO A 26 32.38 16.32 -0.71
C PRO A 26 31.24 15.76 -1.59
N GLU A 27 31.30 16.00 -2.91
CA GLU A 27 30.39 15.40 -3.91
C GLU A 27 31.11 14.47 -4.91
N ALA A 28 32.34 14.03 -4.59
CA ALA A 28 33.14 13.17 -5.45
C ALA A 28 33.40 11.77 -4.84
N HIS A 29 33.28 10.74 -5.69
CA HIS A 29 33.68 9.33 -5.47
C HIS A 29 32.93 8.51 -4.41
N PHE A 30 31.75 8.01 -4.78
CA PHE A 30 31.29 6.66 -4.41
C PHE A 30 30.84 5.88 -5.65
N THR A 31 31.80 5.53 -6.51
CA THR A 31 31.60 4.64 -7.66
C THR A 31 31.99 3.22 -7.28
N GLY A 32 31.05 2.45 -6.72
CA GLY A 32 31.15 1.00 -6.67
C GLY A 32 30.95 0.39 -8.07
N GLU A 33 31.40 -0.85 -8.27
CA GLU A 33 31.09 -1.58 -9.50
C GLU A 33 29.58 -1.89 -9.56
N GLY A 34 29.00 -1.85 -10.77
CA GLY A 34 27.56 -1.81 -10.98
C GLY A 34 26.84 -3.13 -10.65
N GLY A 35 26.51 -3.33 -9.37
CA GLY A 35 25.50 -4.30 -8.95
C GLY A 35 24.08 -3.91 -9.37
N PRO A 36 23.09 -4.82 -9.21
CA PRO A 36 21.70 -4.50 -9.49
C PRO A 36 21.20 -3.35 -8.61
N VAL A 37 20.43 -2.44 -9.22
CA VAL A 37 19.87 -1.27 -8.54
C VAL A 37 18.69 -1.69 -7.66
N LYS A 38 18.79 -1.45 -6.36
CA LYS A 38 17.69 -1.62 -5.41
C LYS A 38 17.01 -0.28 -5.10
N ILE A 39 15.73 -0.32 -4.72
CA ILE A 39 14.98 0.83 -4.24
C ILE A 39 14.41 0.51 -2.86
N LEU A 40 15.11 0.90 -1.80
CA LEU A 40 14.65 0.67 -0.43
C LEU A 40 13.56 1.68 -0.05
N LYS A 41 12.39 1.16 0.35
CA LYS A 41 11.27 1.94 0.88
C LYS A 41 11.47 2.18 2.38
N VAL A 42 12.18 3.24 2.74
CA VAL A 42 12.42 3.58 4.14
C VAL A 42 11.32 4.50 4.66
N CYS A 43 10.52 3.96 5.59
CA CYS A 43 9.47 4.65 6.31
C CYS A 43 10.03 5.54 7.43
N PHE A 44 9.29 6.58 7.79
CA PHE A 44 9.61 7.48 8.91
C PHE A 44 8.36 8.19 9.45
N CYS A 45 8.46 8.73 10.67
CA CYS A 45 7.38 9.50 11.30
C CYS A 45 7.23 10.90 10.69
N THR A 46 6.00 11.37 10.45
CA THR A 46 5.70 12.79 10.23
C THR A 46 4.38 13.18 10.92
N ASN A 47 4.14 14.49 11.12
CA ASN A 47 2.94 15.04 11.77
C ASN A 47 1.59 14.50 11.23
N ASN A 48 1.51 14.12 9.94
CA ASN A 48 0.21 13.91 9.27
C ASN A 48 -0.25 12.45 9.20
N ASN A 49 0.65 11.47 9.31
CA ASN A 49 0.29 10.05 9.35
C ASN A 49 1.34 9.25 10.14
N LEU A 50 0.88 8.49 11.13
CA LEU A 50 1.69 7.49 11.82
C LEU A 50 2.06 6.38 10.83
N GLY A 51 3.36 6.11 10.63
CA GLY A 51 3.87 4.98 9.84
C GLY A 51 3.63 4.98 8.32
N LYS A 52 2.92 5.95 7.72
CA LYS A 52 2.55 5.97 6.28
C LYS A 52 3.39 6.93 5.42
N ASN A 53 4.41 7.57 5.98
CA ASN A 53 5.37 8.40 5.23
C ASN A 53 6.64 7.58 4.97
N PHE A 54 7.22 7.73 3.78
CA PHE A 54 8.44 7.04 3.38
C PHE A 54 9.23 7.86 2.35
N LYS A 55 10.50 7.50 2.16
CA LYS A 55 11.34 7.91 1.04
C LYS A 55 11.82 6.63 0.34
N LEU A 56 11.68 6.60 -0.98
CA LEU A 56 12.36 5.63 -1.81
C LEU A 56 13.83 6.02 -1.94
N VAL A 57 14.73 5.14 -1.52
CA VAL A 57 16.19 5.34 -1.61
C VAL A 57 16.72 4.40 -2.69
N LYS A 58 17.11 4.98 -3.83
CA LYS A 58 17.82 4.25 -4.89
C LYS A 58 19.26 4.01 -4.44
N CYS A 59 19.69 2.75 -4.45
CA CYS A 59 21.01 2.30 -4.06
C CYS A 59 21.40 1.06 -4.88
N ASP A 60 22.55 0.49 -4.58
CA ASP A 60 22.98 -0.84 -5.04
C ASP A 60 23.40 -1.70 -3.83
N SER A 61 23.69 -2.98 -4.05
CA SER A 61 24.01 -3.93 -2.97
C SER A 61 25.28 -3.60 -2.17
N SER A 62 26.17 -2.72 -2.67
CA SER A 62 27.38 -2.28 -1.98
C SER A 62 27.15 -1.15 -0.96
N TRP A 63 26.01 -0.45 -1.04
CA TRP A 63 25.73 0.67 -0.14
C TRP A 63 25.67 0.23 1.31
N GLN A 64 26.32 0.98 2.19
CA GLN A 64 26.18 0.79 3.63
C GLN A 64 24.87 1.39 4.15
N ILE A 65 24.33 0.80 5.22
CA ILE A 65 23.15 1.34 5.93
C ILE A 65 23.41 2.76 6.44
N ARG A 66 24.65 3.09 6.83
CA ARG A 66 25.10 4.46 7.12
C ARG A 66 24.81 5.46 5.99
N ALA A 67 25.01 5.06 4.74
CA ALA A 67 24.73 5.88 3.55
C ALA A 67 23.22 6.01 3.28
N ILE A 68 22.45 4.93 3.46
CA ILE A 68 20.97 4.95 3.37
C ILE A 68 20.40 5.98 4.36
N ILE A 69 20.79 5.89 5.64
CA ILE A 69 20.38 6.84 6.70
C ILE A 69 20.76 8.27 6.32
N ARG A 70 22.05 8.53 6.03
CA ARG A 70 22.54 9.87 5.64
C ARG A 70 21.74 10.46 4.47
N SER A 71 21.44 9.65 3.44
CA SER A 71 20.65 10.10 2.29
C SER A 71 19.25 10.59 2.65
N ILE A 72 18.63 10.07 3.73
CA ILE A 72 17.30 10.47 4.16
C ILE A 72 17.40 11.75 4.99
N LEU A 73 18.37 11.84 5.91
CA LEU A 73 18.61 13.03 6.73
C LEU A 73 18.87 14.27 5.86
N VAL A 74 19.79 14.20 4.89
CA VAL A 74 20.13 15.34 4.01
C VAL A 74 19.03 15.70 3.01
N SER A 75 18.00 14.87 2.83
CA SER A 75 16.93 15.11 1.85
C SER A 75 15.90 16.16 2.29
N GLY A 76 16.04 16.74 3.49
CA GLY A 76 15.12 17.74 4.05
C GLY A 76 13.71 17.21 4.38
N ARG A 77 13.43 15.92 4.12
CA ARG A 77 12.10 15.29 4.32
C ARG A 77 11.68 15.21 5.78
N LEU A 78 12.64 15.20 6.70
CA LEU A 78 12.44 15.15 8.15
C LEU A 78 12.43 16.56 8.78
N GLY A 79 13.12 17.50 8.13
CA GLY A 79 13.33 18.88 8.57
C GLY A 79 14.70 19.41 8.13
N PRO A 80 14.97 20.72 8.24
CA PRO A 80 16.28 21.31 8.01
C PRO A 80 17.20 21.14 9.23
N ASN A 81 18.50 21.40 9.06
CA ASN A 81 19.47 21.54 10.16
C ASN A 81 19.48 20.35 11.15
N ILE A 82 19.52 19.13 10.64
CA ILE A 82 19.74 17.93 11.46
C ILE A 82 21.24 17.85 11.80
N GLU A 83 21.56 18.04 13.07
CA GLU A 83 22.92 18.03 13.60
C GLU A 83 23.21 16.69 14.29
N HIS A 84 22.23 16.12 15.01
CA HIS A 84 22.41 14.86 15.76
C HIS A 84 22.20 13.61 14.90
N ALA A 85 22.78 13.60 13.69
CA ALA A 85 22.68 12.49 12.73
C ALA A 85 23.08 11.13 13.33
N GLY A 86 24.05 11.11 14.24
CA GLY A 86 24.51 9.91 14.96
C GLY A 86 23.49 9.28 15.92
N CYS A 87 22.36 9.94 16.20
CA CYS A 87 21.27 9.37 17.03
C CYS A 87 20.32 8.43 16.25
N TYR A 88 20.40 8.45 14.92
CA TYR A 88 19.52 7.68 14.03
C TYR A 88 20.08 6.28 13.71
N GLY A 89 19.21 5.28 13.74
CA GLY A 89 19.43 3.92 13.25
C GLY A 89 18.31 3.47 12.31
N LEU A 90 18.51 2.33 11.64
CA LEU A 90 17.52 1.78 10.72
C LEU A 90 16.99 0.44 11.25
N LEU A 91 15.69 0.37 11.51
CA LEU A 91 15.02 -0.84 11.98
C LEU A 91 14.45 -1.59 10.77
N LEU A 92 14.86 -2.85 10.59
CA LEU A 92 14.18 -3.80 9.73
C LEU A 92 13.20 -4.60 10.58
N LYS A 93 11.93 -4.65 10.18
CA LYS A 93 10.87 -5.37 10.88
C LYS A 93 10.13 -6.30 9.92
N HIS A 94 9.89 -7.54 10.34
CA HIS A 94 8.98 -8.45 9.65
C HIS A 94 7.53 -8.09 10.01
N LEU A 95 6.64 -8.10 9.02
CA LEU A 95 5.25 -7.69 9.18
C LEU A 95 4.32 -8.82 9.67
N LYS A 96 4.79 -10.08 9.64
CA LYS A 96 3.99 -11.28 9.97
C LYS A 96 4.44 -12.04 11.23
N SER A 97 5.55 -11.65 11.84
CA SER A 97 6.02 -12.19 13.12
C SER A 97 6.55 -11.05 14.02
N GLU A 98 7.05 -11.38 15.20
CA GLU A 98 7.68 -10.40 16.11
C GLU A 98 9.16 -10.12 15.76
N GLU A 99 9.66 -10.66 14.64
CA GLU A 99 11.05 -10.49 14.22
C GLU A 99 11.39 -9.05 13.83
N LEU A 100 12.46 -8.54 14.45
CA LEU A 100 12.98 -7.20 14.23
C LEU A 100 14.50 -7.19 14.40
N HIS A 101 15.17 -6.51 13.47
CA HIS A 101 16.63 -6.43 13.37
C HIS A 101 17.03 -4.97 13.19
N TRP A 102 17.75 -4.43 14.16
CA TRP A 102 18.40 -3.13 14.01
C TRP A 102 19.62 -3.28 13.13
N LEU A 103 19.55 -2.66 11.95
CA LEU A 103 20.57 -2.78 10.92
C LEU A 103 21.76 -1.91 11.28
N HIS A 104 22.85 -2.55 11.71
CA HIS A 104 24.10 -1.87 12.06
C HIS A 104 24.62 -1.05 10.86
N PRO A 105 25.11 0.19 11.07
CA PRO A 105 25.47 1.10 9.97
C PRO A 105 26.48 0.56 8.96
N ASP A 106 27.36 -0.37 9.38
CA ASP A 106 28.41 -0.98 8.54
C ASP A 106 28.00 -2.33 7.90
N LEU A 107 26.71 -2.67 7.92
CA LEU A 107 26.16 -3.67 6.99
C LEU A 107 25.99 -3.03 5.60
N THR A 108 26.29 -3.79 4.54
CA THR A 108 25.86 -3.42 3.19
C THR A 108 24.42 -3.89 2.92
N VAL A 109 23.75 -3.28 1.95
CA VAL A 109 22.39 -3.69 1.51
C VAL A 109 22.39 -5.18 1.13
N GLY A 110 23.39 -5.66 0.39
CA GLY A 110 23.52 -7.08 0.04
C GLY A 110 23.71 -8.02 1.23
N GLU A 111 24.32 -7.55 2.34
CA GLU A 111 24.38 -8.34 3.57
C GLU A 111 23.04 -8.38 4.31
N VAL A 112 22.23 -7.33 4.22
CA VAL A 112 20.87 -7.30 4.80
C VAL A 112 19.94 -8.23 4.02
N GLU A 113 20.02 -8.19 2.68
CA GLU A 113 19.33 -9.12 1.78
C GLU A 113 19.67 -10.57 2.09
N GLN A 114 20.96 -10.90 2.16
CA GLN A 114 21.43 -12.27 2.37
C GLN A 114 21.06 -12.83 3.76
N ARG A 115 21.10 -12.00 4.82
CA ARG A 115 20.92 -12.45 6.21
C ARG A 115 19.46 -12.52 6.65
N TYR A 116 18.67 -11.51 6.28
CA TYR A 116 17.32 -11.32 6.84
C TYR A 116 16.24 -11.50 5.76
N GLU A 117 16.38 -10.83 4.61
CA GLU A 117 15.32 -10.87 3.59
C GLU A 117 15.22 -12.23 2.87
N SER A 118 16.34 -12.95 2.73
CA SER A 118 16.46 -14.22 1.99
C SER A 118 15.51 -15.36 2.38
N HIS A 119 14.94 -15.34 3.59
CA HIS A 119 14.05 -16.37 4.10
C HIS A 119 12.55 -16.07 3.90
N HIS A 120 12.23 -14.84 3.49
CA HIS A 120 10.87 -14.28 3.43
C HIS A 120 10.68 -13.47 2.13
N VAL A 121 9.49 -12.93 1.89
CA VAL A 121 9.27 -12.05 0.72
C VAL A 121 9.62 -10.61 1.10
N GLU A 122 10.30 -9.85 0.23
CA GLU A 122 10.67 -8.44 0.49
C GLU A 122 9.48 -7.57 0.93
N ALA A 123 8.29 -7.82 0.38
CA ALA A 123 7.05 -7.13 0.76
C ALA A 123 6.53 -7.45 2.18
N GLU A 124 7.08 -8.47 2.84
CA GLU A 124 6.83 -8.81 4.25
C GLU A 124 7.80 -8.07 5.18
N TRP A 125 8.81 -7.39 4.64
CA TRP A 125 9.77 -6.59 5.39
C TRP A 125 9.47 -5.09 5.32
N ARG A 126 9.83 -4.39 6.39
CA ARG A 126 9.62 -2.96 6.55
C ARG A 126 10.85 -2.30 7.16
N TYR A 127 11.39 -1.31 6.45
CA TYR A 127 12.45 -0.45 6.94
C TYR A 127 11.83 0.80 7.59
N ASP A 128 12.01 0.98 8.90
CA ASP A 128 11.67 2.21 9.62
C ASP A 128 12.93 2.93 10.10
N LEU A 129 13.17 4.15 9.60
CA LEU A 129 14.21 5.03 10.13
C LEU A 129 13.77 5.53 11.52
N ARG A 130 14.60 5.35 12.54
CA ARG A 130 14.24 5.66 13.93
C ARG A 130 15.41 6.27 14.70
N ILE A 131 15.13 7.13 15.66
CA ILE A 131 16.13 7.52 16.67
C ILE A 131 16.23 6.37 17.67
N ARG A 132 17.45 5.90 17.92
CA ARG A 132 17.74 4.79 18.83
C ARG A 132 18.69 5.18 19.95
N TYR A 133 19.75 5.90 19.61
CA TYR A 133 20.83 6.24 20.54
C TYR A 133 20.52 7.61 21.16
N VAL A 134 19.91 7.63 22.35
CA VAL A 134 19.34 8.82 22.99
C VAL A 134 20.31 9.37 24.05
N PRO A 135 20.86 10.59 23.88
CA PRO A 135 21.78 11.20 24.86
C PRO A 135 21.16 11.35 26.25
N VAL A 136 21.97 11.31 27.31
CA VAL A 136 21.50 11.51 28.72
C VAL A 136 20.68 12.81 28.86
N ASN A 137 21.16 13.89 28.23
CA ASN A 137 20.51 15.20 28.21
C ASN A 137 19.87 15.49 26.84
N PHE A 138 19.20 14.51 26.22
CA PHE A 138 18.57 14.68 24.90
C PHE A 138 17.59 15.86 24.86
N LEU A 139 16.88 16.14 25.97
CA LEU A 139 15.97 17.28 26.07
C LEU A 139 16.65 18.64 25.85
N ASP A 140 17.96 18.76 26.08
CA ASP A 140 18.67 20.00 25.86
C ASP A 140 19.41 19.98 24.52
N ARG A 141 20.13 18.89 24.19
CA ARG A 141 20.79 18.74 22.87
C ARG A 141 19.79 18.84 21.71
N PHE A 142 18.63 18.20 21.80
CA PHE A 142 17.65 18.22 20.73
C PHE A 142 16.88 19.57 20.67
N LYS A 143 16.86 20.42 21.70
CA LYS A 143 16.26 21.76 21.56
C LYS A 143 17.00 22.63 20.54
N GLU A 144 18.29 22.37 20.34
CA GLU A 144 19.13 23.03 19.35
C GLU A 144 18.80 22.48 17.95
N ASP A 145 18.74 21.16 17.79
CA ASP A 145 18.23 20.46 16.59
C ASP A 145 16.71 20.19 16.66
N ARG A 146 15.93 21.24 16.36
CA ARG A 146 14.46 21.18 16.34
C ARG A 146 13.89 20.03 15.50
N SER A 147 14.58 19.64 14.43
CA SER A 147 14.15 18.58 13.52
C SER A 147 14.25 17.21 14.17
N THR A 148 15.39 16.91 14.80
CA THR A 148 15.59 15.70 15.62
C THR A 148 14.64 15.67 16.82
N PHE A 149 14.39 16.80 17.49
CA PHE A 149 13.46 16.85 18.62
C PHE A 149 12.03 16.52 18.23
N LEU A 150 11.54 17.15 17.16
CA LEU A 150 10.20 16.89 16.62
C LEU A 150 10.08 15.46 16.07
N TYR A 151 11.15 14.92 15.48
CA TYR A 151 11.17 13.53 15.03
C TYR A 151 11.08 12.54 16.19
N PHE A 152 11.91 12.72 17.23
CA PHE A 152 11.87 11.87 18.42
C PHE A 152 10.51 11.95 19.13
N TYR A 153 9.94 13.14 19.23
CA TYR A 153 8.60 13.34 19.75
C TYR A 153 7.55 12.55 18.96
N GLN A 154 7.57 12.64 17.62
CA GLN A 154 6.62 11.93 16.76
C GLN A 154 6.78 10.41 16.84
N GLN A 155 8.02 9.91 16.95
CA GLN A 155 8.32 8.50 17.17
C GLN A 155 7.76 8.01 18.50
N VAL A 156 8.13 8.64 19.62
CA VAL A 156 7.67 8.23 20.96
C VAL A 156 6.15 8.39 21.11
N ARG A 157 5.54 9.40 20.46
CA ARG A 157 4.08 9.52 20.32
C ARG A 157 3.46 8.39 19.48
N SER A 158 4.14 7.90 18.45
CA SER A 158 3.69 6.76 17.63
C SER A 158 3.69 5.48 18.46
N ASP A 159 4.80 5.19 19.13
CA ASP A 159 4.95 3.99 19.97
C ASP A 159 3.96 4.03 21.15
N TYR A 160 3.79 5.21 21.76
CA TYR A 160 2.73 5.47 22.74
C TYR A 160 1.33 5.11 22.19
N MET A 161 0.95 5.67 21.04
CA MET A 161 -0.37 5.44 20.43
C MET A 161 -0.62 3.97 20.06
N GLN A 162 0.43 3.25 19.64
CA GLN A 162 0.34 1.87 19.18
C GLN A 162 0.35 0.84 20.33
N TYR A 163 1.20 1.02 21.34
CA TYR A 163 1.50 -0.02 22.34
C TYR A 163 1.09 0.31 23.78
N HIS A 164 0.85 1.60 24.11
CA HIS A 164 0.70 2.06 25.51
C HIS A 164 -0.58 2.84 25.79
N ALA A 165 -1.16 3.51 24.79
CA ALA A 165 -2.41 4.27 24.96
C ALA A 165 -3.52 3.43 25.60
N SER A 166 -3.58 2.15 25.22
CA SER A 166 -4.46 1.09 25.73
C SER A 166 -4.07 0.49 27.11
N LYS A 167 -3.17 1.13 27.86
CA LYS A 167 -2.63 0.60 29.14
C LYS A 167 -2.42 1.67 30.22
N VAL A 168 -2.28 2.93 29.83
CA VAL A 168 -2.34 4.10 30.73
C VAL A 168 -3.80 4.41 31.15
N SER A 169 -3.98 5.15 32.26
CA SER A 169 -5.23 5.42 33.01
C SER A 169 -6.30 6.32 32.33
N ASP A 170 -7.01 7.20 33.10
CA ASP A 170 -7.97 8.21 32.62
C ASP A 170 -7.55 9.68 32.91
N GLY A 171 -6.44 9.92 33.64
CA GLY A 171 -5.78 11.23 33.80
C GLY A 171 -4.62 11.52 32.81
N MET A 172 -3.48 10.84 32.98
CA MET A 172 -2.24 10.92 32.18
C MET A 172 -2.37 11.32 30.70
N ALA A 173 -3.00 10.55 29.82
CA ALA A 173 -3.12 10.88 28.40
C ALA A 173 -4.40 11.65 28.00
N LEU A 174 -5.18 12.10 28.98
CA LEU A 174 -5.96 13.32 28.83
C LEU A 174 -5.00 14.52 28.91
N GLN A 175 -3.92 14.44 29.72
CA GLN A 175 -2.83 15.42 29.69
C GLN A 175 -1.96 15.26 28.44
N LEU A 176 -1.41 14.08 28.13
CA LEU A 176 -0.66 13.83 26.86
C LEU A 176 -1.52 14.16 25.64
N GLY A 177 -2.81 13.83 25.70
CA GLY A 177 -3.83 14.29 24.76
C GLY A 177 -3.82 15.81 24.67
N CYS A 178 -4.12 16.53 25.76
CA CYS A 178 -4.10 18.01 25.84
C CYS A 178 -2.78 18.66 25.44
N LEU A 179 -1.66 17.96 25.54
CA LEU A 179 -0.35 18.40 25.06
C LEU A 179 -0.25 18.30 23.54
N GLU A 180 -0.73 17.21 22.93
CA GLU A 180 -0.89 17.15 21.46
C GLU A 180 -1.99 18.10 20.96
N ILE A 181 -3.06 18.34 21.73
CA ILE A 181 -4.06 19.39 21.43
C ILE A 181 -3.35 20.71 21.19
N ARG A 182 -2.52 21.10 22.17
CA ARG A 182 -1.83 22.39 22.17
C ARG A 182 -0.73 22.45 21.12
N ARG A 183 0.03 21.36 20.93
CA ARG A 183 1.19 21.30 20.04
C ARG A 183 0.81 21.31 18.55
N PHE A 184 -0.10 20.42 18.13
CA PHE A 184 -0.34 20.11 16.70
C PHE A 184 -0.67 21.33 15.83
N TYR A 185 -1.36 22.30 16.44
CA TYR A 185 -1.97 23.44 15.75
C TYR A 185 -1.94 24.63 16.73
N LYS A 186 -0.70 25.07 16.95
CA LYS A 186 -0.19 25.94 18.02
C LYS A 186 -0.70 27.38 18.04
N ASP A 187 -1.23 27.90 16.94
CA ASP A 187 -1.62 29.32 16.90
C ASP A 187 -3.04 29.56 17.45
N MET A 188 -3.75 28.49 17.88
CA MET A 188 -5.08 28.56 18.50
C MET A 188 -5.15 29.49 19.70
N ASN A 189 -6.15 30.38 19.73
CA ASN A 189 -6.48 31.21 20.89
C ASN A 189 -6.90 30.36 22.10
N ALA A 190 -6.17 30.50 23.21
CA ALA A 190 -6.38 29.78 24.48
C ALA A 190 -7.81 29.84 25.08
N LYS A 191 -8.66 30.76 24.62
CA LYS A 191 -10.06 30.92 25.08
C LYS A 191 -11.11 30.20 24.20
N VAL A 192 -10.73 29.63 23.06
CA VAL A 192 -11.65 29.01 22.09
C VAL A 192 -11.33 27.53 21.96
N PHE A 193 -12.29 26.66 22.27
CA PHE A 193 -12.17 25.21 22.08
C PHE A 193 -13.07 24.77 20.90
N PRO A 194 -12.54 24.14 19.85
CA PRO A 194 -13.33 23.76 18.68
C PRO A 194 -14.38 22.70 19.01
N LEU A 195 -15.58 22.83 18.43
CA LEU A 195 -16.68 21.87 18.64
C LEU A 195 -16.75 20.76 17.57
N SER A 196 -16.09 20.96 16.42
CA SER A 196 -15.96 20.01 15.31
C SER A 196 -14.78 19.07 15.55
N VAL A 197 -14.99 18.08 16.43
CA VAL A 197 -13.95 17.17 16.92
C VAL A 197 -14.13 15.77 16.29
N THR A 198 -13.72 15.63 15.03
CA THR A 198 -13.93 14.41 14.21
C THR A 198 -12.67 13.84 13.57
N ASP A 199 -11.62 14.64 13.36
CA ASP A 199 -10.54 14.29 12.43
C ASP A 199 -9.32 13.63 13.08
N PHE A 200 -9.29 13.53 14.42
CA PHE A 200 -8.18 12.88 15.11
C PHE A 200 -8.32 11.36 15.09
N HIS A 201 -7.19 10.67 14.89
CA HIS A 201 -7.09 9.23 15.11
C HIS A 201 -7.02 8.98 16.61
N ILE A 202 -8.22 8.95 17.20
CA ILE A 202 -8.50 8.70 18.60
C ILE A 202 -8.87 7.23 18.72
N SER A 203 -7.94 6.39 19.18
CA SER A 203 -8.22 4.96 19.45
C SER A 203 -9.05 4.76 20.74
N VAL A 204 -9.99 5.68 20.99
CA VAL A 204 -11.01 5.62 22.06
C VAL A 204 -12.37 6.05 21.51
N VAL A 205 -13.21 5.04 21.38
CA VAL A 205 -14.67 5.13 21.51
C VAL A 205 -15.01 5.88 22.81
N VAL A 206 -15.59 7.11 22.76
CA VAL A 206 -16.42 7.76 23.83
C VAL A 206 -16.83 9.23 23.54
N ILE A 207 -16.41 9.85 22.42
CA ILE A 207 -16.74 11.27 22.10
C ILE A 207 -18.26 11.58 21.92
N GLN A 208 -19.14 10.59 21.93
CA GLN A 208 -20.59 10.80 22.03
C GLN A 208 -21.05 11.33 23.43
N SER A 209 -20.19 11.34 24.45
CA SER A 209 -20.55 11.80 25.80
C SER A 209 -20.40 13.31 26.03
N ARG A 210 -21.49 13.95 26.52
CA ARG A 210 -21.50 15.35 27.00
C ARG A 210 -20.58 15.57 28.22
N GLN A 211 -20.20 14.52 28.94
CA GLN A 211 -19.30 14.60 30.10
C GLN A 211 -17.83 14.68 29.68
N LEU A 212 -17.38 13.84 28.74
CA LEU A 212 -15.98 13.85 28.26
C LEU A 212 -15.58 15.23 27.73
N ARG A 213 -16.46 15.88 26.95
CA ARG A 213 -16.22 17.23 26.42
C ARG A 213 -15.89 18.25 27.51
N LYS A 214 -16.50 18.17 28.70
CA LYS A 214 -16.15 19.04 29.83
C LYS A 214 -14.77 18.71 30.39
N LEU A 215 -14.45 17.42 30.53
CA LEU A 215 -13.19 16.96 31.12
C LEU A 215 -11.99 17.37 30.26
N ILE A 216 -12.09 17.21 28.93
CA ILE A 216 -11.09 17.72 27.97
C ILE A 216 -10.93 19.24 28.10
N GLN A 217 -12.04 19.99 28.14
CA GLN A 217 -11.99 21.45 28.27
C GLN A 217 -11.35 21.93 29.58
N GLN A 218 -11.58 21.22 30.69
CA GLN A 218 -10.96 21.54 31.99
C GLN A 218 -9.46 21.20 32.02
N THR A 219 -9.05 20.06 31.46
CA THR A 219 -7.64 19.66 31.42
C THR A 219 -6.84 20.49 30.42
N PHE A 220 -7.41 20.87 29.27
CA PHE A 220 -6.74 21.70 28.27
C PHE A 220 -6.34 23.08 28.82
N GLN A 221 -7.14 23.67 29.72
CA GLN A 221 -6.84 24.97 30.34
C GLN A 221 -5.50 24.99 31.10
N GLN A 222 -5.00 23.83 31.56
CA GLN A 222 -3.70 23.71 32.22
C GLN A 222 -2.51 23.89 31.26
N TYR A 223 -2.73 23.63 29.96
CA TYR A 223 -1.69 23.62 28.91
C TYR A 223 -1.89 24.71 27.85
N ALA A 224 -3.00 25.46 27.91
CA ALA A 224 -3.44 26.41 26.89
C ALA A 224 -2.43 27.55 26.59
N THR A 225 -1.48 27.82 27.48
CA THR A 225 -0.42 28.83 27.34
C THR A 225 0.92 28.30 26.86
N LEU A 226 1.12 26.97 26.77
CA LEU A 226 2.39 26.37 26.38
C LEU A 226 2.68 26.57 24.88
N LYS A 227 3.96 26.59 24.51
CA LYS A 227 4.42 26.54 23.11
C LYS A 227 4.59 25.10 22.65
N GLU A 228 4.75 24.90 21.33
CA GLU A 228 5.01 23.59 20.72
C GLU A 228 6.13 22.81 21.42
N ASP A 229 7.25 23.46 21.74
CA ASP A 229 8.41 22.80 22.34
C ASP A 229 8.19 22.46 23.81
N ASP A 230 7.58 23.37 24.57
CA ASP A 230 7.17 23.13 25.97
C ASP A 230 6.17 21.96 26.06
N CYS A 231 5.27 21.83 25.09
CA CYS A 231 4.35 20.71 25.00
C CYS A 231 5.06 19.37 24.74
N MET A 232 6.10 19.36 23.90
CA MET A 232 6.91 18.17 23.65
C MET A 232 7.71 17.78 24.91
N VAL A 233 8.37 18.73 25.58
CA VAL A 233 9.04 18.50 26.87
C VAL A 233 8.06 17.94 27.91
N LYS A 234 6.90 18.57 28.08
CA LYS A 234 5.90 18.14 29.07
C LYS A 234 5.31 16.76 28.76
N PHE A 235 5.18 16.40 27.49
CA PHE A 235 4.75 15.08 27.06
C PHE A 235 5.80 14.01 27.41
N PHE A 236 7.08 14.27 27.15
CA PHE A 236 8.18 13.40 27.58
C PHE A 236 8.20 13.22 29.11
N GLU A 237 8.12 14.31 29.87
CA GLU A 237 8.03 14.25 31.34
C GLU A 237 6.85 13.40 31.82
N THR A 238 5.64 13.64 31.31
CA THR A 238 4.42 12.93 31.74
C THR A 238 4.40 11.46 31.30
N LEU A 239 5.00 11.11 30.16
CA LEU A 239 5.05 9.71 29.70
C LEU A 239 6.12 8.88 30.42
N LYS A 240 7.21 9.51 30.89
CA LYS A 240 8.35 8.84 31.54
C LYS A 240 7.98 8.11 32.83
N ASP A 241 6.96 8.59 33.53
CA ASP A 241 6.43 7.94 34.75
C ASP A 241 5.74 6.58 34.47
N PHE A 242 5.45 6.27 33.19
CA PHE A 242 4.81 5.01 32.78
C PHE A 242 5.69 4.12 31.89
N VAL A 243 6.45 4.69 30.95
CA VAL A 243 7.28 3.92 30.02
C VAL A 243 8.61 4.59 29.73
N SER A 244 9.69 3.80 29.73
CA SER A 244 11.01 4.21 29.26
C SER A 244 11.02 4.29 27.73
N TYR A 245 11.36 5.46 27.20
CA TYR A 245 11.57 5.71 25.77
C TYR A 245 13.02 6.14 25.47
N ASP A 246 13.84 6.33 26.53
CA ASP A 246 15.27 6.64 26.50
C ASP A 246 16.16 5.41 26.77
N GLU A 247 15.58 4.23 27.05
CA GLU A 247 16.29 3.01 27.42
C GLU A 247 15.58 1.74 26.89
N GLU A 248 16.35 0.78 26.36
CA GLU A 248 15.90 -0.57 26.02
C GLU A 248 16.22 -1.56 27.15
N VAL A 249 15.46 -2.66 27.25
CA VAL A 249 15.57 -3.66 28.33
C VAL A 249 15.76 -5.06 27.73
N PHE A 250 16.76 -5.80 28.21
CA PHE A 250 17.12 -7.12 27.70
C PHE A 250 17.16 -8.18 28.83
N PRO A 251 16.29 -9.20 28.80
CA PRO A 251 16.40 -10.37 29.67
C PRO A 251 17.57 -11.25 29.19
N CYS A 252 18.54 -11.52 30.06
CA CYS A 252 19.79 -12.19 29.72
C CYS A 252 20.44 -12.84 30.95
N GLU A 253 21.56 -13.52 30.77
CA GLU A 253 22.36 -14.05 31.89
C GLU A 253 23.74 -13.39 31.93
N LEU A 254 24.15 -12.86 33.09
CA LEU A 254 25.53 -12.44 33.32
C LEU A 254 26.39 -13.66 33.68
N VAL A 255 27.48 -13.87 32.94
CA VAL A 255 28.37 -15.02 33.10
C VAL A 255 29.65 -14.57 33.80
N GLN A 256 29.78 -14.86 35.10
CA GLN A 256 30.95 -14.53 35.92
C GLN A 256 31.43 -15.76 36.71
N GLY A 257 31.77 -16.83 35.98
CA GLY A 257 32.07 -18.16 36.53
C GLY A 257 30.83 -18.99 36.88
N TRP A 258 29.68 -18.33 37.02
CA TRP A 258 28.33 -18.88 37.09
C TRP A 258 27.39 -17.94 36.30
N SER A 259 26.25 -18.46 35.83
CA SER A 259 25.22 -17.66 35.15
C SER A 259 24.22 -17.09 36.16
N LEU A 260 23.97 -15.78 36.09
CA LEU A 260 22.92 -15.09 36.83
C LEU A 260 21.93 -14.47 35.85
N SER A 261 20.68 -14.94 35.85
CA SER A 261 19.59 -14.34 35.04
C SER A 261 19.21 -12.95 35.57
N VAL A 262 19.15 -11.95 34.69
CA VAL A 262 18.91 -10.54 34.99
C VAL A 262 18.15 -9.84 33.86
N GLU A 263 17.59 -8.66 34.16
CA GLU A 263 17.29 -7.64 33.15
C GLU A 263 18.44 -6.62 33.09
N LEU A 264 19.04 -6.45 31.91
CA LEU A 264 19.90 -5.30 31.62
C LEU A 264 19.08 -4.15 31.04
N VAL A 265 19.39 -2.94 31.47
CA VAL A 265 18.84 -1.67 30.97
C VAL A 265 19.96 -0.93 30.27
N ILE A 266 19.78 -0.64 28.99
CA ILE A 266 20.77 0.00 28.12
C ILE A 266 20.14 1.27 27.54
N GLY A 267 20.78 2.39 27.79
CA GLY A 267 20.37 3.74 27.39
C GLY A 267 21.51 4.70 27.74
N GLY A 268 21.37 5.99 27.41
CA GLY A 268 22.48 6.96 27.54
C GLY A 268 23.20 6.98 28.91
N ARG A 269 22.54 6.57 29.99
CA ARG A 269 23.12 6.44 31.35
C ARG A 269 23.98 5.18 31.57
N GLY A 270 24.63 4.68 30.52
CA GLY A 270 25.45 3.46 30.55
C GLY A 270 24.65 2.16 30.71
N ILE A 271 25.37 1.03 30.69
CA ILE A 271 24.80 -0.32 30.87
C ILE A 271 24.57 -0.56 32.38
N ARG A 272 23.34 -0.92 32.74
CA ARG A 272 22.92 -1.19 34.13
C ARG A 272 22.15 -2.50 34.25
N GLN A 273 22.16 -3.09 35.43
CA GLN A 273 21.29 -4.20 35.83
C GLN A 273 20.08 -3.65 36.60
N ARG A 274 18.84 -4.02 36.24
CA ARG A 274 17.65 -3.71 37.05
C ARG A 274 17.59 -4.64 38.26
N THR A 275 17.19 -4.10 39.41
CA THR A 275 16.98 -4.88 40.65
C THR A 275 15.51 -4.88 41.06
N GLN A 276 15.11 -5.82 41.92
CA GLN A 276 13.73 -6.02 42.40
C GLN A 276 13.09 -4.81 43.13
N LYS A 277 13.84 -3.72 43.36
CA LYS A 277 13.35 -2.47 43.97
C LYS A 277 13.29 -1.29 42.99
N ASN A 278 13.35 -1.54 41.68
CA ASN A 278 13.53 -0.55 40.60
C ASN A 278 14.80 0.31 40.68
N SER A 279 15.64 0.18 41.71
CA SER A 279 17.03 0.62 41.68
C SER A 279 17.81 -0.12 40.59
N ALA A 280 18.74 0.56 39.93
CA ALA A 280 19.58 -0.01 38.89
C ALA A 280 21.06 0.03 39.32
N VAL A 281 21.77 -1.10 39.18
CA VAL A 281 23.22 -1.20 39.47
C VAL A 281 23.99 -0.89 38.20
N PHE A 282 24.97 0.01 38.28
CA PHE A 282 25.82 0.39 37.14
C PHE A 282 26.86 -0.70 36.85
N LEU A 283 27.03 -1.08 35.58
CA LEU A 283 27.98 -2.11 35.15
C LEU A 283 29.10 -1.57 34.26
N ALA A 284 28.78 -0.69 33.29
CA ALA A 284 29.77 -0.17 32.33
C ALA A 284 29.39 1.19 31.74
N ASP A 285 30.37 2.05 31.56
CA ASP A 285 30.27 3.26 30.74
C ASP A 285 30.67 2.95 29.28
N PHE A 286 30.00 3.56 28.30
CA PHE A 286 30.29 3.33 26.88
C PHE A 286 31.71 3.78 26.48
N LYS A 287 32.29 4.80 27.14
CA LYS A 287 33.68 5.25 26.90
C LYS A 287 34.73 4.23 27.34
N GLN A 288 34.37 3.32 28.24
CA GLN A 288 35.25 2.25 28.72
C GLN A 288 35.23 1.03 27.79
N ILE A 289 34.20 0.84 26.96
CA ILE A 289 34.09 -0.31 26.06
C ILE A 289 35.04 -0.12 24.88
N LYS A 290 36.00 -1.05 24.72
CA LYS A 290 36.99 -1.00 23.62
C LYS A 290 36.76 -2.04 22.52
N ARG A 291 35.98 -3.10 22.81
CA ARG A 291 35.71 -4.20 21.88
C ARG A 291 34.47 -4.97 22.31
N ILE A 292 33.62 -5.32 21.35
CA ILE A 292 32.47 -6.20 21.50
C ILE A 292 32.68 -7.40 20.59
N GLU A 293 32.50 -8.61 21.11
CA GLU A 293 32.53 -9.86 20.34
C GLU A 293 31.24 -10.65 20.57
N CYS A 294 30.68 -11.25 19.53
CA CYS A 294 29.57 -12.21 19.64
C CYS A 294 30.06 -13.62 19.26
N LEU A 295 29.70 -14.60 20.08
CA LEU A 295 29.97 -16.02 19.83
C LEU A 295 28.64 -16.78 19.85
N SER A 296 28.19 -17.28 18.69
CA SER A 296 27.02 -18.15 18.60
C SER A 296 27.24 -19.46 19.35
N GLN A 297 26.21 -19.94 20.04
CA GLN A 297 26.23 -21.21 20.78
C GLN A 297 25.43 -22.29 20.06
N SER A 298 25.73 -23.56 20.35
CA SER A 298 25.15 -24.72 19.66
C SER A 298 23.66 -24.97 19.96
N ASP A 299 23.08 -24.23 20.89
CA ASP A 299 21.67 -24.27 21.29
C ASP A 299 20.86 -23.05 20.78
N GLY A 300 21.42 -22.27 19.84
CA GLY A 300 20.77 -21.09 19.24
C GLY A 300 20.94 -19.79 20.04
N LYS A 301 21.52 -19.87 21.25
CA LYS A 301 21.91 -18.71 22.05
C LYS A 301 23.14 -18.01 21.48
N ALA A 302 23.47 -16.85 22.05
CA ALA A 302 24.72 -16.16 21.76
C ALA A 302 25.35 -15.58 23.04
N LEU A 303 26.69 -15.63 23.09
CA LEU A 303 27.49 -15.04 24.16
C LEU A 303 28.15 -13.76 23.66
N LEU A 304 27.71 -12.62 24.20
CA LEU A 304 28.33 -11.32 24.00
C LEU A 304 29.47 -11.11 25.01
N ASN A 305 30.62 -10.66 24.52
CA ASN A 305 31.81 -10.40 25.30
C ASN A 305 32.22 -8.93 25.12
N LEU A 306 32.06 -8.13 26.18
CA LEU A 306 32.45 -6.73 26.20
C LEU A 306 33.80 -6.58 26.90
N ASN A 307 34.80 -6.07 26.19
CA ASN A 307 36.09 -5.70 26.77
C ASN A 307 36.01 -4.27 27.31
N ILE A 308 36.17 -4.12 28.63
CA ILE A 308 36.00 -2.87 29.37
C ILE A 308 37.36 -2.43 29.92
N GLU A 309 37.77 -1.21 29.60
CA GLU A 309 39.01 -0.60 30.06
C GLU A 309 39.08 -0.54 31.60
N GLY A 310 40.20 -1.02 32.15
CA GLY A 310 40.40 -1.13 33.60
C GLY A 310 39.72 -2.34 34.27
N ALA A 311 38.84 -3.07 33.59
CA ALA A 311 38.25 -4.29 34.13
C ALA A 311 39.23 -5.47 34.08
N ARG A 312 39.26 -6.29 35.14
CA ARG A 312 40.12 -7.49 35.21
C ARG A 312 39.59 -8.68 34.39
N GLN A 313 38.31 -8.63 34.00
CA GLN A 313 37.63 -9.65 33.21
C GLN A 313 36.63 -8.95 32.27
N ARG A 314 36.39 -9.55 31.10
CA ARG A 314 35.36 -9.11 30.16
C ARG A 314 33.95 -9.30 30.72
N LEU A 315 33.07 -8.33 30.53
CA LEU A 315 31.65 -8.47 30.86
C LEU A 315 31.02 -9.42 29.83
N SER A 316 30.65 -10.61 30.29
CA SER A 316 30.16 -11.70 29.45
C SER A 316 28.66 -11.87 29.67
N ILE A 317 27.87 -11.78 28.60
CA ILE A 317 26.40 -11.72 28.65
C ILE A 317 25.84 -12.79 27.69
N ASN A 318 25.11 -13.75 28.24
CA ASN A 318 24.43 -14.79 27.48
C ASN A 318 23.01 -14.31 27.12
N VAL A 319 22.61 -14.44 25.86
CA VAL A 319 21.28 -14.02 25.36
C VAL A 319 20.59 -15.16 24.62
N ALA A 320 19.27 -15.22 24.77
CA ALA A 320 18.45 -16.35 24.32
C ALA A 320 18.47 -16.62 22.80
N THR A 321 18.74 -15.61 21.97
CA THR A 321 18.75 -15.73 20.51
C THR A 321 19.83 -14.85 19.88
N ILE A 322 20.31 -15.23 18.68
CA ILE A 322 21.26 -14.43 17.89
C ILE A 322 20.70 -13.05 17.53
N PRO A 323 19.44 -12.86 17.06
CA PRO A 323 18.89 -11.53 16.81
C PRO A 323 18.86 -10.62 18.04
N MET A 324 18.60 -11.14 19.25
CA MET A 324 18.72 -10.34 20.47
C MET A 324 20.16 -9.90 20.74
N ALA A 325 21.14 -10.73 20.37
CA ALA A 325 22.56 -10.40 20.44
C ALA A 325 22.94 -9.27 19.46
N GLU A 326 22.51 -9.37 18.20
CA GLU A 326 22.73 -8.34 17.18
C GLU A 326 22.08 -7.00 17.58
N ASN A 327 20.82 -7.05 18.04
CA ASN A 327 20.09 -5.89 18.53
C ASN A 327 20.77 -5.23 19.74
N MET A 328 21.33 -6.00 20.68
CA MET A 328 22.15 -5.48 21.78
C MET A 328 23.46 -4.87 21.29
N MET A 329 24.17 -5.55 20.37
CA MET A 329 25.47 -5.07 19.86
C MET A 329 25.34 -3.71 19.19
N ASP A 330 24.37 -3.53 18.29
CA ASP A 330 24.17 -2.24 17.63
C ASP A 330 23.82 -1.12 18.63
N LEU A 331 23.02 -1.42 19.66
CA LEU A 331 22.67 -0.42 20.68
C LEU A 331 23.91 0.06 21.45
N ILE A 332 24.71 -0.90 21.92
CA ILE A 332 25.92 -0.61 22.69
C ILE A 332 26.95 0.10 21.81
N ASP A 333 27.17 -0.39 20.59
CA ASP A 333 28.09 0.21 19.62
C ASP A 333 27.66 1.63 19.22
N GLY A 334 26.37 1.86 18.98
CA GLY A 334 25.85 3.19 18.69
C GLY A 334 25.99 4.20 19.83
N TYR A 335 25.85 3.75 21.07
CA TYR A 335 26.20 4.59 22.22
C TYR A 335 27.72 4.82 22.35
N CYS A 336 28.57 3.83 21.99
CA CYS A 336 30.02 4.03 21.94
C CYS A 336 30.43 5.05 20.87
N ARG A 337 29.84 4.97 19.66
CA ARG A 337 29.99 5.96 18.58
C ARG A 337 29.58 7.37 19.04
N LEU A 338 28.40 7.48 19.64
CA LEU A 338 27.79 8.74 20.08
C LEU A 338 28.51 9.43 21.26
N GLU A 339 29.08 8.67 22.20
CA GLU A 339 29.79 9.23 23.35
C GLU A 339 31.28 9.52 23.07
N ASN A 340 31.87 8.91 22.05
CA ASN A 340 33.26 9.18 21.62
C ASN A 340 33.36 10.08 20.36
N ASP A 341 32.23 10.50 19.79
CA ASP A 341 32.12 11.34 18.58
C ASP A 341 32.89 10.77 17.37
N THR A 342 32.64 9.48 17.07
CA THR A 342 33.26 8.77 15.93
C THR A 342 32.24 7.94 15.14
N ASP A 343 32.52 7.75 13.85
CA ASP A 343 31.85 6.77 13.00
C ASP A 343 32.29 5.32 13.32
N ASP A 344 33.47 5.11 13.94
CA ASP A 344 34.12 3.80 14.13
C ASP A 344 33.32 2.82 15.02
N THR A 345 33.26 1.56 14.60
CA THR A 345 32.64 0.47 15.40
C THR A 345 33.65 -0.20 16.34
N VAL A 346 33.21 -0.53 17.55
CA VAL A 346 33.91 -1.41 18.51
C VAL A 346 33.53 -2.89 18.33
N ILE A 347 32.61 -3.23 17.41
CA ILE A 347 32.25 -4.62 17.10
C ILE A 347 33.37 -5.29 16.29
N TYR A 348 34.00 -6.31 16.88
CA TYR A 348 35.03 -7.09 16.20
C TYR A 348 34.41 -8.16 15.30
N ARG A 349 34.72 -8.10 14.00
CA ARG A 349 34.35 -9.09 12.98
C ARG A 349 35.62 -9.75 12.41
N PRO A 350 35.81 -11.07 12.47
CA PRO A 350 36.86 -11.77 11.73
C PRO A 350 36.73 -11.52 10.22
N ASN A 351 37.86 -11.53 9.49
CA ASN A 351 37.91 -11.14 8.07
C ASN A 351 36.87 -11.86 7.19
N LYS A 352 36.19 -11.09 6.33
CA LYS A 352 35.27 -11.61 5.29
C LYS A 352 36.05 -12.52 4.32
N GLY A 353 35.74 -13.82 4.35
CA GLY A 353 35.97 -14.69 3.20
C GLY A 353 34.85 -14.51 2.17
N VAL A 354 35.17 -14.63 0.89
CA VAL A 354 34.16 -14.63 -0.18
C VAL A 354 33.38 -15.94 -0.13
N CYS A 355 32.05 -15.86 -0.15
CA CYS A 355 31.16 -17.00 -0.34
C CYS A 355 30.40 -16.80 -1.65
N ASP A 356 30.56 -17.73 -2.59
CA ASP A 356 30.00 -17.65 -3.94
C ASP A 356 28.46 -17.73 -3.99
N SER A 357 27.92 -17.19 -5.07
CA SER A 357 26.48 -17.20 -5.38
C SER A 357 25.98 -18.59 -5.80
N PHE A 358 24.99 -19.12 -5.10
CA PHE A 358 24.14 -20.22 -5.56
C PHE A 358 22.72 -20.09 -4.98
N TYR A 359 21.75 -19.74 -5.83
CA TYR A 359 20.39 -20.34 -5.95
C TYR A 359 19.61 -19.63 -7.08
N PRO A 360 18.75 -20.33 -7.86
CA PRO A 360 18.10 -19.76 -9.04
C PRO A 360 16.76 -19.06 -8.76
N SER A 361 16.42 -18.05 -9.57
CA SER A 361 15.11 -17.39 -9.57
C SER A 361 14.01 -18.30 -10.15
N VAL A 362 12.94 -18.54 -9.39
CA VAL A 362 11.91 -19.57 -9.70
C VAL A 362 10.92 -19.16 -10.82
N TYR A 363 10.85 -17.87 -11.20
CA TYR A 363 9.84 -17.35 -12.14
C TYR A 363 10.40 -16.45 -13.27
N GLY A 364 11.73 -16.32 -13.38
CA GLY A 364 12.36 -15.61 -14.49
C GLY A 364 12.24 -16.45 -15.76
N ILE A 365 11.64 -15.88 -16.80
CA ILE A 365 11.58 -16.46 -18.14
C ILE A 365 12.60 -15.74 -19.02
N GLU A 366 13.36 -16.48 -19.83
CA GLU A 366 14.27 -15.89 -20.81
C GLU A 366 13.44 -15.38 -21.99
N ARG A 367 13.70 -14.15 -22.49
CA ARG A 367 12.91 -13.56 -23.58
C ARG A 367 12.85 -14.46 -24.82
N GLU A 368 13.94 -15.18 -25.07
CA GLU A 368 14.10 -16.16 -26.15
C GLU A 368 13.13 -17.33 -26.05
N ASP A 369 12.54 -17.64 -24.89
CA ASP A 369 11.54 -18.69 -24.74
C ASP A 369 10.16 -18.31 -25.28
N ILE A 370 9.86 -17.02 -25.42
CA ILE A 370 8.54 -16.54 -25.84
C ILE A 370 8.57 -16.22 -27.33
N VAL A 371 7.74 -16.94 -28.11
CA VAL A 371 7.36 -16.49 -29.45
C VAL A 371 6.20 -15.51 -29.30
N LEU A 372 6.46 -14.21 -29.47
CA LEU A 372 5.42 -13.19 -29.52
C LEU A 372 4.62 -13.31 -30.83
N GLY A 373 3.29 -13.19 -30.75
CA GLY A 373 2.35 -13.30 -31.86
C GLY A 373 1.75 -11.96 -32.26
N ARG A 374 0.41 -11.92 -32.39
CA ARG A 374 -0.36 -10.71 -32.72
C ARG A 374 -0.84 -9.99 -31.46
N ILE A 375 -1.16 -8.71 -31.60
CA ILE A 375 -1.87 -7.95 -30.57
C ILE A 375 -3.29 -8.53 -30.39
N LEU A 376 -3.67 -8.76 -29.14
CA LEU A 376 -5.02 -9.12 -28.69
C LEU A 376 -5.82 -7.90 -28.23
N GLY A 377 -5.14 -6.89 -27.67
CA GLY A 377 -5.75 -5.65 -27.20
C GLY A 377 -4.72 -4.68 -26.59
N GLU A 378 -5.20 -3.51 -26.19
CA GLU A 378 -4.39 -2.48 -25.53
C GLU A 378 -4.96 -2.17 -24.13
N GLY A 379 -4.10 -2.26 -23.11
CA GLY A 379 -4.41 -1.93 -21.72
C GLY A 379 -3.78 -0.59 -21.30
N PHE A 380 -3.95 -0.22 -20.03
CA PHE A 380 -3.47 1.07 -19.51
C PHE A 380 -1.94 1.28 -19.61
N PHE A 381 -1.16 0.19 -19.59
CA PHE A 381 0.30 0.21 -19.58
C PHE A 381 0.95 -0.08 -20.94
N GLY A 382 0.19 -0.62 -21.90
CA GLY A 382 0.73 -1.15 -23.14
C GLY A 382 -0.14 -2.25 -23.75
N GLU A 383 0.40 -2.94 -24.74
CA GLU A 383 -0.32 -3.96 -25.51
C GLU A 383 -0.29 -5.34 -24.83
N VAL A 384 -1.35 -6.11 -25.06
CA VAL A 384 -1.41 -7.55 -24.78
C VAL A 384 -1.28 -8.29 -26.11
N TYR A 385 -0.34 -9.22 -26.19
CA TYR A 385 -0.12 -10.10 -27.35
C TYR A 385 -0.55 -11.54 -27.04
N ASP A 386 -0.86 -12.34 -28.06
CA ASP A 386 -0.73 -13.80 -27.92
C ASP A 386 0.72 -14.23 -28.12
N GLY A 387 1.03 -15.46 -27.72
CA GLY A 387 2.35 -16.04 -27.91
C GLY A 387 2.41 -17.50 -27.51
N VAL A 388 3.59 -18.11 -27.67
CA VAL A 388 3.88 -19.50 -27.29
C VAL A 388 5.14 -19.55 -26.44
N TYR A 389 5.04 -20.16 -25.25
CA TYR A 389 6.20 -20.43 -24.38
C TYR A 389 6.86 -21.75 -24.79
N LYS A 390 8.04 -21.68 -25.41
CA LYS A 390 8.74 -22.80 -26.06
C LYS A 390 9.03 -23.97 -25.12
N LYS A 391 9.50 -23.71 -23.89
CA LYS A 391 9.89 -24.75 -22.92
C LYS A 391 8.74 -25.66 -22.48
N SER A 392 7.49 -25.21 -22.57
CA SER A 392 6.30 -26.03 -22.20
C SER A 392 5.28 -26.19 -23.32
N VAL A 393 5.49 -25.55 -24.49
CA VAL A 393 4.59 -25.51 -25.65
C VAL A 393 3.15 -25.10 -25.27
N ILE A 394 3.03 -24.11 -24.38
CA ILE A 394 1.75 -23.54 -23.95
C ILE A 394 1.48 -22.20 -24.63
N ASN A 395 0.21 -21.95 -24.96
CA ASN A 395 -0.25 -20.65 -25.46
C ASN A 395 -0.36 -19.66 -24.30
N VAL A 396 0.22 -18.47 -24.47
CA VAL A 396 0.32 -17.44 -23.44
C VAL A 396 -0.21 -16.09 -23.90
N ALA A 397 -0.71 -15.30 -22.95
CA ALA A 397 -0.99 -13.89 -23.12
C ALA A 397 0.19 -13.10 -22.55
N VAL A 398 0.75 -12.19 -23.34
CA VAL A 398 1.96 -11.42 -22.99
C VAL A 398 1.58 -9.95 -22.85
N LYS A 399 1.49 -9.45 -21.61
CA LYS A 399 1.23 -8.03 -21.31
C LYS A 399 2.56 -7.28 -21.35
N THR A 400 2.63 -6.18 -22.08
CA THR A 400 3.84 -5.36 -22.28
C THR A 400 3.70 -3.99 -21.61
N CYS A 401 4.81 -3.44 -21.14
CA CYS A 401 4.87 -2.04 -20.70
C CYS A 401 5.46 -1.16 -21.81
N LYS A 402 4.73 -0.12 -22.25
CA LYS A 402 5.19 0.85 -23.27
C LYS A 402 5.94 2.05 -22.70
N ASP A 403 5.81 2.29 -21.39
CA ASP A 403 6.41 3.42 -20.67
C ASP A 403 7.13 2.87 -19.43
N CYS A 404 8.46 2.86 -19.47
CA CYS A 404 9.29 2.30 -18.41
C CYS A 404 9.68 3.34 -17.34
N SER A 405 8.94 4.44 -17.21
CA SER A 405 9.11 5.36 -16.08
C SER A 405 8.79 4.65 -14.74
N PRO A 406 9.51 4.96 -13.63
CA PRO A 406 9.43 4.18 -12.40
C PRO A 406 8.01 4.04 -11.83
N ASP A 407 7.26 5.15 -11.82
CA ASP A 407 5.86 5.21 -11.39
C ASP A 407 4.94 4.30 -12.21
N VAL A 408 5.24 4.05 -13.48
CA VAL A 408 4.44 3.20 -14.37
C VAL A 408 4.84 1.74 -14.19
N MET A 409 6.15 1.47 -14.12
CA MET A 409 6.70 0.14 -13.90
C MET A 409 6.32 -0.46 -12.52
N GLU A 410 6.32 0.35 -11.45
CA GLU A 410 5.84 -0.08 -10.11
C GLU A 410 4.40 -0.60 -10.18
N LYS A 411 3.51 0.14 -10.86
CA LYS A 411 2.09 -0.21 -10.99
C LYS A 411 1.92 -1.46 -11.85
N PHE A 412 2.65 -1.56 -12.95
CA PHE A 412 2.68 -2.73 -13.85
C PHE A 412 3.12 -4.00 -13.10
N MET A 413 4.27 -3.96 -12.43
CA MET A 413 4.79 -5.09 -11.65
C MET A 413 3.92 -5.45 -10.45
N SER A 414 3.18 -4.51 -9.86
CA SER A 414 2.26 -4.80 -8.74
C SER A 414 1.16 -5.81 -9.10
N GLU A 415 0.78 -5.91 -10.37
CA GLU A 415 -0.17 -6.90 -10.87
C GLU A 415 0.43 -8.31 -10.86
N ALA A 416 1.65 -8.47 -11.39
CA ALA A 416 2.35 -9.76 -11.41
C ALA A 416 2.72 -10.24 -9.99
N VAL A 417 3.15 -9.34 -9.11
CA VAL A 417 3.46 -9.66 -7.69
C VAL A 417 2.22 -10.16 -6.95
N ILE A 418 1.04 -9.59 -7.23
CA ILE A 418 -0.23 -10.11 -6.69
C ILE A 418 -0.53 -11.50 -7.28
N MET A 419 -0.51 -11.63 -8.61
CA MET A 419 -0.88 -12.88 -9.29
C MET A 419 0.04 -14.07 -8.96
N LYS A 420 1.31 -13.82 -8.61
CA LYS A 420 2.28 -14.85 -8.18
C LYS A 420 1.77 -15.73 -7.04
N ASN A 421 0.94 -15.18 -6.14
CA ASN A 421 0.47 -15.85 -4.93
C ASN A 421 -0.98 -16.38 -5.05
N LEU A 422 -1.58 -16.36 -6.25
CA LEU A 422 -2.96 -16.80 -6.49
C LEU A 422 -3.00 -18.12 -7.26
N ASP A 423 -3.53 -19.18 -6.65
CA ASP A 423 -3.83 -20.43 -7.35
C ASP A 423 -5.27 -20.87 -7.05
N HIS A 424 -6.14 -20.69 -8.04
CA HIS A 424 -7.56 -21.05 -7.96
C HIS A 424 -8.09 -21.33 -9.38
N PRO A 425 -8.91 -22.37 -9.61
CA PRO A 425 -9.38 -22.76 -10.95
C PRO A 425 -10.19 -21.68 -11.70
N HIS A 426 -10.76 -20.70 -10.99
CA HIS A 426 -11.47 -19.56 -11.59
C HIS A 426 -10.70 -18.23 -11.48
N ILE A 427 -9.36 -18.28 -11.43
CA ILE A 427 -8.47 -17.11 -11.54
C ILE A 427 -7.51 -17.30 -12.74
N VAL A 428 -7.15 -16.19 -13.39
CA VAL A 428 -6.13 -16.14 -14.46
C VAL A 428 -4.75 -16.44 -13.86
N LYS A 429 -4.03 -17.41 -14.43
CA LYS A 429 -2.75 -17.86 -13.89
C LYS A 429 -1.56 -17.13 -14.51
N LEU A 430 -0.64 -16.67 -13.65
CA LEU A 430 0.69 -16.20 -14.04
C LEU A 430 1.57 -17.40 -14.44
N ILE A 431 2.28 -17.29 -15.55
CA ILE A 431 3.28 -18.26 -16.02
C ILE A 431 4.69 -17.82 -15.61
N GLY A 432 4.98 -16.51 -15.69
CA GLY A 432 6.23 -15.92 -15.23
C GLY A 432 6.41 -14.48 -15.69
N ILE A 433 7.62 -13.95 -15.52
CA ILE A 433 7.98 -12.56 -15.85
C ILE A 433 9.26 -12.59 -16.69
N ILE A 434 9.33 -11.73 -17.72
CA ILE A 434 10.59 -11.38 -18.40
C ILE A 434 10.97 -9.99 -17.90
N GLU A 435 12.09 -9.91 -17.19
CA GLU A 435 12.55 -8.69 -16.51
C GLU A 435 13.41 -7.79 -17.41
N ASP A 436 13.79 -8.26 -18.59
CA ASP A 436 14.44 -7.46 -19.64
C ASP A 436 13.55 -6.30 -20.12
N ASP A 437 14.13 -5.14 -20.39
CA ASP A 437 13.41 -3.99 -20.97
C ASP A 437 12.99 -4.27 -22.43
N PRO A 438 11.73 -4.02 -22.86
CA PRO A 438 10.54 -3.70 -22.04
C PRO A 438 10.00 -4.94 -21.31
N VAL A 439 9.71 -4.78 -20.01
CA VAL A 439 9.27 -5.88 -19.12
C VAL A 439 7.96 -6.51 -19.58
N TRP A 440 7.88 -7.85 -19.59
CA TRP A 440 6.67 -8.60 -19.99
C TRP A 440 6.12 -9.44 -18.83
N ILE A 441 4.79 -9.42 -18.66
CA ILE A 441 4.05 -10.31 -17.75
C ILE A 441 3.40 -11.41 -18.59
N VAL A 442 3.74 -12.67 -18.33
CA VAL A 442 3.31 -13.83 -19.12
C VAL A 442 2.23 -14.61 -18.36
N MET A 443 1.07 -14.80 -18.98
CA MET A 443 -0.12 -15.43 -18.38
C MET A 443 -0.69 -16.55 -19.27
N GLU A 444 -1.54 -17.42 -18.75
CA GLU A 444 -2.33 -18.37 -19.56
C GLU A 444 -3.21 -17.65 -20.61
N LEU A 445 -3.22 -18.11 -21.86
CA LEU A 445 -4.13 -17.59 -22.90
C LEU A 445 -5.46 -18.35 -22.93
N TYR A 446 -6.58 -17.61 -22.92
CA TYR A 446 -7.93 -18.19 -23.03
C TYR A 446 -8.59 -17.86 -24.37
N GLN A 447 -8.86 -18.91 -25.15
CA GLN A 447 -9.20 -18.81 -26.58
C GLN A 447 -10.51 -18.08 -26.93
N TYR A 448 -11.41 -17.88 -25.96
CA TYR A 448 -12.67 -17.16 -26.16
C TYR A 448 -12.62 -15.69 -25.70
N GLY A 449 -11.49 -15.26 -25.11
CA GLY A 449 -11.28 -13.88 -24.68
C GLY A 449 -12.21 -13.40 -23.57
N GLU A 450 -12.60 -12.13 -23.65
CA GLU A 450 -13.39 -11.41 -22.65
C GLU A 450 -14.86 -11.89 -22.57
N LEU A 451 -15.38 -12.04 -21.36
CA LEU A 451 -16.75 -12.47 -21.11
C LEU A 451 -17.80 -11.48 -21.68
N GLY A 452 -17.58 -10.16 -21.59
CA GLY A 452 -18.53 -9.18 -22.15
C GLY A 452 -18.74 -9.35 -23.66
N ASN A 453 -17.64 -9.53 -24.39
CA ASN A 453 -17.64 -9.87 -25.81
C ASN A 453 -18.29 -11.25 -26.08
N TYR A 454 -17.92 -12.28 -25.32
CA TYR A 454 -18.46 -13.64 -25.48
C TYR A 454 -19.98 -13.72 -25.25
N LEU A 455 -20.50 -13.03 -24.23
CA LEU A 455 -21.93 -12.90 -23.93
C LEU A 455 -22.70 -12.32 -25.11
N THR A 456 -22.17 -11.22 -25.69
CA THR A 456 -22.78 -10.50 -26.82
C THR A 456 -22.75 -11.33 -28.11
N GLN A 457 -21.65 -12.05 -28.38
CA GLN A 457 -21.52 -12.87 -29.59
C GLN A 457 -22.32 -14.19 -29.54
N ASN A 458 -22.62 -14.72 -28.34
CA ASN A 458 -23.27 -16.03 -28.16
C ASN A 458 -24.68 -15.95 -27.53
N GLN A 459 -25.36 -14.80 -27.59
CA GLN A 459 -26.68 -14.59 -26.96
C GLN A 459 -27.67 -15.74 -27.25
N ASN A 460 -27.79 -16.16 -28.52
CA ASN A 460 -28.72 -17.22 -28.95
C ASN A 460 -28.36 -18.64 -28.47
N LYS A 461 -27.17 -18.86 -27.90
CA LYS A 461 -26.71 -20.15 -27.36
C LYS A 461 -26.73 -20.19 -25.83
N LEU A 462 -26.60 -19.04 -25.18
CA LEU A 462 -26.42 -18.93 -23.74
C LEU A 462 -27.74 -19.07 -22.97
N THR A 463 -27.82 -20.13 -22.17
CA THR A 463 -28.95 -20.45 -21.29
C THR A 463 -28.80 -19.82 -19.91
N ASN A 464 -29.90 -19.70 -19.14
CA ASN A 464 -29.83 -19.29 -17.73
C ASN A 464 -28.83 -20.14 -16.94
N ILE A 465 -28.82 -21.46 -17.13
CA ILE A 465 -27.89 -22.38 -16.45
C ILE A 465 -26.44 -21.91 -16.64
N THR A 466 -26.05 -21.57 -17.87
CA THR A 466 -24.69 -21.10 -18.19
C THR A 466 -24.39 -19.73 -17.55
N LEU A 467 -25.34 -18.81 -17.56
CA LEU A 467 -25.18 -17.46 -16.98
C LEU A 467 -25.08 -17.50 -15.44
N VAL A 468 -25.88 -18.35 -14.77
CA VAL A 468 -25.76 -18.58 -13.32
C VAL A 468 -24.48 -19.37 -13.00
N LEU A 469 -24.02 -20.28 -13.86
CA LEU A 469 -22.74 -20.99 -13.70
C LEU A 469 -21.55 -20.03 -13.73
N PHE A 470 -21.49 -19.09 -14.69
CA PHE A 470 -20.44 -18.06 -14.72
C PHE A 470 -20.47 -17.19 -13.45
N SER A 471 -21.67 -16.77 -13.02
CA SER A 471 -21.88 -16.03 -11.77
C SER A 471 -21.35 -16.80 -10.54
N LEU A 472 -21.60 -18.11 -10.48
CA LEU A 472 -21.11 -19.00 -9.41
C LEU A 472 -19.58 -19.16 -9.42
N GLN A 473 -18.98 -19.26 -10.60
CA GLN A 473 -17.52 -19.43 -10.76
C GLN A 473 -16.75 -18.18 -10.35
N ILE A 474 -17.24 -16.99 -10.73
CA ILE A 474 -16.72 -15.70 -10.25
C ILE A 474 -16.90 -15.60 -8.72
N CYS A 475 -18.07 -15.97 -8.18
CA CYS A 475 -18.29 -15.98 -6.73
C CYS A 475 -17.29 -16.87 -5.99
N LYS A 476 -16.94 -18.04 -6.53
CA LYS A 476 -15.91 -18.93 -5.94
C LYS A 476 -14.52 -18.26 -5.93
N ALA A 477 -14.13 -17.58 -7.00
CA ALA A 477 -12.88 -16.82 -7.02
C ALA A 477 -12.87 -15.74 -5.95
N LEU A 478 -13.99 -15.04 -5.74
CA LEU A 478 -14.12 -13.98 -4.74
C LEU A 478 -14.17 -14.51 -3.30
N VAL A 479 -14.67 -15.72 -3.04
CA VAL A 479 -14.49 -16.41 -1.74
C VAL A 479 -13.01 -16.71 -1.48
N TYR A 480 -12.26 -17.13 -2.51
CA TYR A 480 -10.82 -17.32 -2.37
C TYR A 480 -10.07 -15.99 -2.12
N LEU A 481 -10.48 -14.89 -2.77
CA LEU A 481 -9.92 -13.55 -2.48
C LEU A 481 -10.26 -13.06 -1.06
N GLU A 482 -11.51 -13.26 -0.60
CA GLU A 482 -11.97 -13.03 0.78
C GLU A 482 -11.09 -13.79 1.78
N GLY A 483 -10.77 -15.06 1.50
CA GLY A 483 -9.91 -15.92 2.32
C GLY A 483 -8.42 -15.54 2.36
N VAL A 484 -7.89 -14.83 1.35
CA VAL A 484 -6.52 -14.27 1.36
C VAL A 484 -6.51 -12.76 1.68
N ASN A 485 -7.60 -12.23 2.22
CA ASN A 485 -7.80 -10.83 2.61
C ASN A 485 -7.48 -9.81 1.50
N MET A 486 -7.85 -10.11 0.25
CA MET A 486 -7.62 -9.25 -0.91
C MET A 486 -8.92 -8.68 -1.49
N VAL A 487 -8.91 -7.38 -1.80
CA VAL A 487 -9.97 -6.69 -2.52
C VAL A 487 -9.55 -6.51 -3.98
N HIS A 488 -10.39 -6.95 -4.91
CA HIS A 488 -10.16 -6.86 -6.35
C HIS A 488 -10.33 -5.43 -6.90
N ARG A 489 -11.34 -4.70 -6.41
CA ARG A 489 -11.62 -3.28 -6.70
C ARG A 489 -12.06 -2.89 -8.12
N ASP A 490 -12.15 -3.85 -9.04
CA ASP A 490 -12.72 -3.64 -10.39
C ASP A 490 -13.38 -4.93 -10.93
N ILE A 491 -14.41 -5.42 -10.25
CA ILE A 491 -15.14 -6.65 -10.65
C ILE A 491 -16.20 -6.28 -11.69
N ALA A 492 -15.98 -6.69 -12.94
CA ALA A 492 -16.85 -6.45 -14.08
C ALA A 492 -16.59 -7.49 -15.19
N VAL A 493 -17.54 -7.69 -16.13
CA VAL A 493 -17.38 -8.72 -17.18
C VAL A 493 -16.20 -8.49 -18.14
N ARG A 494 -15.68 -7.25 -18.21
CA ARG A 494 -14.43 -6.90 -18.93
C ARG A 494 -13.17 -7.55 -18.35
N ASN A 495 -13.18 -7.85 -17.05
CA ASN A 495 -12.04 -8.37 -16.31
C ASN A 495 -12.21 -9.88 -16.02
N VAL A 496 -13.10 -10.54 -16.77
CA VAL A 496 -13.37 -11.97 -16.69
C VAL A 496 -13.12 -12.59 -18.07
N LEU A 497 -12.30 -13.64 -18.11
CA LEU A 497 -11.93 -14.35 -19.34
C LEU A 497 -12.62 -15.71 -19.42
N VAL A 498 -12.99 -16.12 -20.63
CA VAL A 498 -13.72 -17.37 -20.92
C VAL A 498 -12.70 -18.44 -21.32
N ALA A 499 -12.39 -19.35 -20.40
CA ALA A 499 -11.48 -20.47 -20.61
C ALA A 499 -12.14 -21.59 -21.43
N SER A 500 -13.43 -21.85 -21.21
CA SER A 500 -14.24 -22.76 -22.02
C SER A 500 -15.72 -22.32 -22.02
N PRO A 501 -16.60 -22.89 -22.86
CA PRO A 501 -18.03 -22.54 -22.86
C PRO A 501 -18.75 -22.75 -21.52
N GLU A 502 -18.15 -23.50 -20.59
CA GLU A 502 -18.65 -23.74 -19.23
C GLU A 502 -17.68 -23.25 -18.12
N CYS A 503 -16.61 -22.52 -18.46
CA CYS A 503 -15.58 -22.10 -17.51
C CYS A 503 -15.10 -20.65 -17.73
N VAL A 504 -15.27 -19.81 -16.71
CA VAL A 504 -14.70 -18.45 -16.63
C VAL A 504 -13.63 -18.33 -15.55
N LYS A 505 -12.75 -17.35 -15.72
CA LYS A 505 -11.65 -16.97 -14.81
C LYS A 505 -11.60 -15.45 -14.59
N LEU A 506 -11.45 -15.02 -13.34
CA LEU A 506 -11.28 -13.62 -12.95
C LEU A 506 -9.81 -13.17 -13.14
N GLY A 507 -9.60 -11.98 -13.70
CA GLY A 507 -8.29 -11.39 -14.00
C GLY A 507 -8.26 -9.87 -13.88
N ASP A 508 -7.20 -9.25 -14.41
CA ASP A 508 -6.82 -7.84 -14.19
C ASP A 508 -6.73 -7.44 -12.70
N PHE A 509 -5.60 -7.81 -12.10
CA PHE A 509 -5.28 -7.48 -10.71
C PHE A 509 -4.58 -6.12 -10.55
N GLY A 510 -4.51 -5.29 -11.62
CA GLY A 510 -3.78 -4.01 -11.62
C GLY A 510 -4.32 -2.97 -10.63
N LEU A 511 -5.58 -3.13 -10.19
CA LEU A 511 -6.21 -2.33 -9.13
C LEU A 511 -6.37 -3.08 -7.80
N SER A 512 -6.14 -4.39 -7.74
CA SER A 512 -6.36 -5.20 -6.54
C SER A 512 -5.32 -4.90 -5.46
N ARG A 513 -5.69 -5.03 -4.18
CA ARG A 513 -4.77 -4.84 -3.03
C ARG A 513 -5.21 -5.68 -1.83
N TYR A 514 -4.24 -6.19 -1.07
CA TYR A 514 -4.49 -6.79 0.25
C TYR A 514 -4.98 -5.74 1.26
N ILE A 515 -5.76 -6.16 2.25
CA ILE A 515 -6.13 -5.37 3.43
C ILE A 515 -5.11 -5.63 4.55
N GLU A 516 -4.63 -4.55 5.16
CA GLU A 516 -4.00 -4.54 6.50
C GLU A 516 -5.08 -4.22 7.54
N ASP A 517 -4.93 -4.55 8.84
CA ASP A 517 -6.01 -4.54 9.86
C ASP A 517 -6.68 -3.17 10.19
N GLU A 518 -6.39 -2.10 9.46
CA GLU A 518 -7.29 -0.94 9.39
C GLU A 518 -8.45 -1.23 8.42
N GLU A 519 -9.70 -1.16 8.88
CA GLU A 519 -10.92 -1.64 8.17
C GLU A 519 -11.20 -1.11 6.74
N TYR A 520 -10.35 -0.29 6.13
CA TYR A 520 -10.48 0.13 4.74
C TYR A 520 -9.25 0.78 4.10
N TYR A 521 -9.09 0.51 2.81
CA TYR A 521 -8.20 1.27 1.94
C TYR A 521 -8.85 2.57 1.43
N LYS A 522 -8.04 3.63 1.25
CA LYS A 522 -8.38 4.89 0.56
C LYS A 522 -7.52 5.05 -0.69
N ALA A 523 -8.16 5.04 -1.86
CA ALA A 523 -7.46 5.07 -3.15
C ALA A 523 -6.95 6.45 -3.59
N SER A 524 -5.84 6.44 -4.34
CA SER A 524 -5.30 7.61 -5.05
C SER A 524 -6.22 8.11 -6.17
N VAL A 525 -5.92 9.31 -6.70
CA VAL A 525 -6.80 10.03 -7.63
C VAL A 525 -6.64 9.50 -9.07
N THR A 526 -7.18 8.32 -9.34
CA THR A 526 -7.27 7.71 -10.68
C THR A 526 -8.68 7.81 -11.28
N ARG A 527 -8.79 7.52 -12.60
CA ARG A 527 -10.06 7.34 -13.33
C ARG A 527 -10.82 6.13 -12.77
N LEU A 528 -12.09 6.31 -12.43
CA LEU A 528 -12.89 5.31 -11.73
C LEU A 528 -14.01 4.68 -12.59
N PRO A 529 -14.33 3.38 -12.39
CA PRO A 529 -15.47 2.70 -13.00
C PRO A 529 -16.79 3.00 -12.26
N ILE A 530 -17.18 4.29 -12.17
CA ILE A 530 -18.26 4.79 -11.29
C ILE A 530 -19.57 3.97 -11.37
N LYS A 531 -19.99 3.53 -12.57
CA LYS A 531 -21.24 2.75 -12.78
C LYS A 531 -21.25 1.35 -12.15
N TRP A 532 -20.08 0.82 -11.76
CA TRP A 532 -19.94 -0.47 -11.06
C TRP A 532 -19.76 -0.31 -9.55
N MET A 533 -19.21 0.83 -9.10
CA MET A 533 -18.72 1.01 -7.74
C MET A 533 -19.82 1.15 -6.69
N ALA A 534 -19.49 0.78 -5.45
CA ALA A 534 -20.34 1.00 -4.28
C ALA A 534 -20.37 2.49 -3.87
N PRO A 535 -21.46 2.98 -3.24
CA PRO A 535 -21.59 4.39 -2.85
C PRO A 535 -20.44 4.89 -1.96
N GLU A 536 -19.96 4.09 -1.01
CA GLU A 536 -18.84 4.45 -0.13
C GLU A 536 -17.49 4.52 -0.87
N SER A 537 -17.34 3.75 -1.95
CA SER A 537 -16.16 3.78 -2.81
C SER A 537 -16.18 5.00 -3.74
N ILE A 538 -17.35 5.45 -4.17
CA ILE A 538 -17.53 6.69 -4.94
C ILE A 538 -17.29 7.92 -4.04
N ASN A 539 -18.00 8.00 -2.91
CA ASN A 539 -18.00 9.19 -2.05
C ASN A 539 -16.72 9.34 -1.22
N PHE A 540 -16.16 8.24 -0.69
CA PHE A 540 -15.06 8.30 0.29
C PHE A 540 -13.78 7.58 -0.16
N ARG A 541 -13.75 7.07 -1.40
CA ARG A 541 -12.71 6.17 -1.92
C ARG A 541 -12.48 4.93 -1.02
N ARG A 542 -13.49 4.52 -0.21
CA ARG A 542 -13.42 3.35 0.70
C ARG A 542 -13.52 2.06 -0.12
N PHE A 543 -12.51 1.19 -0.05
CA PHE A 543 -12.54 -0.14 -0.66
C PHE A 543 -12.39 -1.22 0.41
N THR A 544 -13.26 -2.22 0.36
CA THR A 544 -13.37 -3.39 1.27
C THR A 544 -14.04 -4.57 0.53
N THR A 545 -14.04 -5.77 1.13
CA THR A 545 -14.79 -6.94 0.63
C THR A 545 -16.28 -6.63 0.40
N ALA A 546 -16.90 -5.80 1.25
CA ALA A 546 -18.30 -5.38 1.08
C ALA A 546 -18.52 -4.46 -0.13
N SER A 547 -17.50 -3.70 -0.57
CA SER A 547 -17.56 -2.96 -1.84
C SER A 547 -17.38 -3.87 -3.06
N ASP A 548 -16.59 -4.93 -2.93
CA ASP A 548 -16.45 -5.98 -3.95
C ASP A 548 -17.75 -6.79 -4.09
N VAL A 549 -18.49 -7.07 -3.00
CA VAL A 549 -19.82 -7.71 -3.05
C VAL A 549 -20.81 -6.89 -3.89
N TRP A 550 -20.76 -5.56 -3.79
CA TRP A 550 -21.57 -4.67 -4.64
C TRP A 550 -21.15 -4.76 -6.11
N MET A 551 -19.85 -4.66 -6.41
CA MET A 551 -19.32 -4.74 -7.78
C MET A 551 -19.59 -6.11 -8.41
N PHE A 552 -19.46 -7.19 -7.64
CA PHE A 552 -19.86 -8.55 -8.04
C PHE A 552 -21.34 -8.62 -8.44
N ALA A 553 -22.25 -8.04 -7.66
CA ALA A 553 -23.68 -8.04 -8.04
C ALA A 553 -23.96 -7.21 -9.30
N VAL A 554 -23.19 -6.14 -9.57
CA VAL A 554 -23.24 -5.44 -10.87
C VAL A 554 -22.70 -6.35 -11.99
N CYS A 555 -21.60 -7.08 -11.77
CA CYS A 555 -21.08 -8.05 -12.75
C CYS A 555 -22.08 -9.20 -13.02
N VAL A 556 -22.81 -9.69 -12.01
CA VAL A 556 -23.90 -10.68 -12.20
C VAL A 556 -25.05 -10.05 -13.01
N TRP A 557 -25.36 -8.77 -12.79
CA TRP A 557 -26.34 -8.06 -13.60
C TRP A 557 -25.89 -7.95 -15.06
N GLU A 558 -24.62 -7.61 -15.34
CA GLU A 558 -24.04 -7.61 -16.70
C GLU A 558 -24.12 -8.97 -17.39
N ILE A 559 -23.86 -10.07 -16.64
CA ILE A 559 -23.96 -11.43 -17.15
C ILE A 559 -25.42 -11.75 -17.53
N MET A 560 -26.37 -11.48 -16.64
CA MET A 560 -27.79 -11.76 -16.86
C MET A 560 -28.44 -10.83 -17.90
N SER A 561 -27.93 -9.61 -18.09
CA SER A 561 -28.31 -8.68 -19.16
C SER A 561 -27.53 -8.90 -20.47
N ARG A 562 -26.70 -9.96 -20.53
CA ARG A 562 -25.96 -10.42 -21.73
C ARG A 562 -24.95 -9.39 -22.28
N GLY A 563 -24.28 -8.67 -21.37
CA GLY A 563 -23.24 -7.68 -21.68
C GLY A 563 -23.72 -6.23 -21.75
N GLN A 564 -24.94 -5.93 -21.26
CA GLN A 564 -25.42 -4.53 -21.21
C GLN A 564 -24.63 -3.73 -20.17
N GLN A 565 -24.28 -2.47 -20.49
CA GLN A 565 -23.63 -1.58 -19.54
C GLN A 565 -24.59 -1.22 -18.37
N PRO A 566 -24.15 -1.31 -17.10
CA PRO A 566 -24.96 -0.86 -15.96
C PRO A 566 -25.23 0.63 -16.06
N PHE A 567 -26.46 1.06 -15.76
CA PHE A 567 -26.89 2.47 -15.84
C PHE A 567 -26.58 3.12 -17.20
N PHE A 568 -26.78 2.42 -18.33
CA PHE A 568 -26.47 2.96 -19.67
C PHE A 568 -27.22 4.27 -20.00
N TRP A 569 -28.34 4.54 -19.33
CA TRP A 569 -29.16 5.75 -19.48
C TRP A 569 -28.71 6.94 -18.62
N LEU A 570 -27.64 6.79 -17.81
CA LEU A 570 -27.09 7.85 -16.96
C LEU A 570 -25.66 8.24 -17.38
N GLU A 571 -25.28 9.49 -17.13
CA GLU A 571 -23.87 9.88 -17.09
C GLU A 571 -23.26 9.50 -15.72
N ASN A 572 -21.93 9.34 -15.66
CA ASN A 572 -21.25 8.95 -14.40
C ASN A 572 -21.52 9.91 -13.23
N ARG A 573 -21.82 11.19 -13.50
CA ARG A 573 -22.13 12.19 -12.47
C ARG A 573 -23.47 11.96 -11.76
N ASP A 574 -24.45 11.37 -12.43
CA ASP A 574 -25.81 11.24 -11.91
C ASP A 574 -26.02 9.93 -11.13
N VAL A 575 -25.15 8.94 -11.36
CA VAL A 575 -25.22 7.61 -10.72
C VAL A 575 -25.33 7.72 -9.20
N ILE A 576 -24.47 8.53 -8.55
CA ILE A 576 -24.47 8.64 -7.09
C ILE A 576 -25.78 9.21 -6.54
N ASN A 577 -26.31 10.26 -7.16
CA ASN A 577 -27.59 10.87 -6.78
C ASN A 577 -28.75 9.86 -6.88
N GLN A 578 -28.74 9.00 -7.91
CA GLN A 578 -29.73 7.94 -8.10
C GLN A 578 -29.58 6.82 -7.05
N LEU A 579 -28.33 6.41 -6.74
CA LEU A 579 -28.06 5.40 -5.71
C LEU A 579 -28.45 5.87 -4.30
N GLU A 580 -28.24 7.15 -3.98
CA GLU A 580 -28.64 7.78 -2.72
C GLU A 580 -30.18 7.94 -2.61
N GLN A 581 -30.87 8.13 -3.74
CA GLN A 581 -32.35 8.06 -3.82
C GLN A 581 -32.92 6.63 -3.74
N GLY A 582 -32.06 5.62 -3.55
CA GLY A 582 -32.48 4.20 -3.46
C GLY A 582 -32.73 3.52 -4.80
N ILE A 583 -32.51 4.19 -5.93
CA ILE A 583 -32.63 3.58 -7.27
C ILE A 583 -31.53 2.54 -7.46
N ARG A 584 -31.86 1.43 -8.14
CA ARG A 584 -30.96 0.30 -8.44
C ARG A 584 -31.17 -0.18 -9.87
N LEU A 585 -30.29 -1.05 -10.35
CA LEU A 585 -30.43 -1.66 -11.67
C LEU A 585 -31.71 -2.54 -11.74
N PRO A 586 -32.52 -2.45 -12.80
CA PRO A 586 -33.77 -3.20 -12.92
C PRO A 586 -33.51 -4.70 -13.15
N LYS A 587 -34.47 -5.58 -12.85
CA LYS A 587 -34.31 -7.03 -13.08
C LYS A 587 -34.13 -7.32 -14.58
N PRO A 588 -33.07 -8.00 -15.02
CA PRO A 588 -32.93 -8.42 -16.42
C PRO A 588 -34.03 -9.41 -16.83
N ASP A 589 -34.33 -9.42 -18.13
CA ASP A 589 -35.25 -10.37 -18.75
C ASP A 589 -34.77 -11.81 -18.54
N ASN A 590 -35.71 -12.71 -18.29
CA ASN A 590 -35.48 -14.12 -17.95
C ASN A 590 -34.60 -14.39 -16.71
N CYS A 591 -34.06 -13.37 -16.03
CA CYS A 591 -33.25 -13.56 -14.81
C CYS A 591 -34.06 -14.27 -13.70
N PRO A 592 -33.54 -15.35 -13.10
CA PRO A 592 -34.19 -16.05 -12.00
C PRO A 592 -34.53 -15.11 -10.84
N PRO A 593 -35.76 -15.12 -10.30
CA PRO A 593 -36.15 -14.20 -9.22
C PRO A 593 -35.29 -14.33 -7.96
N ALA A 594 -34.86 -15.56 -7.64
CA ALA A 594 -33.97 -15.82 -6.51
C ALA A 594 -32.59 -15.15 -6.69
N LEU A 595 -32.00 -15.19 -7.89
CA LEU A 595 -30.72 -14.53 -8.17
C LEU A 595 -30.83 -13.00 -8.08
N TYR A 596 -31.91 -12.42 -8.59
CA TYR A 596 -32.14 -10.97 -8.47
C TYR A 596 -32.37 -10.54 -7.01
N SER A 597 -33.02 -11.37 -6.18
CA SER A 597 -33.14 -11.14 -4.74
C SER A 597 -31.79 -11.20 -3.99
N LEU A 598 -30.80 -11.92 -4.52
CA LEU A 598 -29.42 -11.85 -4.02
C LEU A 598 -28.73 -10.57 -4.48
N MET A 599 -28.87 -10.17 -5.75
CA MET A 599 -28.31 -8.91 -6.26
C MET A 599 -28.82 -7.69 -5.46
N THR A 600 -30.12 -7.60 -5.17
CA THR A 600 -30.67 -6.48 -4.40
C THR A 600 -30.20 -6.44 -2.94
N ARG A 601 -29.93 -7.59 -2.29
CA ARG A 601 -29.25 -7.63 -0.98
C ARG A 601 -27.81 -7.10 -1.08
N CYS A 602 -27.07 -7.46 -2.13
CA CYS A 602 -25.70 -6.97 -2.35
C CYS A 602 -25.67 -5.45 -2.60
N TRP A 603 -26.74 -4.88 -3.16
CA TRP A 603 -26.88 -3.43 -3.35
C TRP A 603 -27.51 -2.69 -2.16
N SER A 604 -27.47 -3.27 -0.94
CA SER A 604 -27.77 -2.51 0.27
C SER A 604 -26.84 -1.30 0.41
N TYR A 605 -27.39 -0.16 0.82
CA TYR A 605 -26.62 1.08 0.92
C TYR A 605 -25.57 0.98 2.04
N ASP A 606 -25.96 0.48 3.22
CA ASP A 606 -25.01 0.16 4.29
C ASP A 606 -24.16 -1.06 3.90
N PRO A 607 -22.82 -0.96 3.88
CA PRO A 607 -21.95 -2.09 3.53
C PRO A 607 -22.10 -3.31 4.46
N ARG A 608 -22.55 -3.12 5.70
CA ARG A 608 -22.65 -4.17 6.73
C ARG A 608 -23.88 -5.07 6.56
N GLU A 609 -24.89 -4.60 5.83
CA GLU A 609 -26.12 -5.33 5.52
C GLU A 609 -25.98 -6.19 4.23
N ARG A 610 -24.82 -6.13 3.57
CA ARG A 610 -24.51 -6.92 2.37
C ARG A 610 -24.03 -8.32 2.79
N PRO A 611 -24.47 -9.41 2.11
CA PRO A 611 -24.01 -10.76 2.41
C PRO A 611 -22.53 -10.96 2.08
N THR A 612 -21.84 -11.84 2.79
CA THR A 612 -20.45 -12.24 2.49
C THR A 612 -20.37 -13.06 1.20
N PHE A 613 -19.18 -13.19 0.60
CA PHE A 613 -19.02 -14.08 -0.55
C PHE A 613 -19.28 -15.54 -0.18
N THR A 614 -18.93 -15.92 1.05
CA THR A 614 -19.23 -17.23 1.63
C THR A 614 -20.74 -17.51 1.75
N GLU A 615 -21.60 -16.51 2.04
CA GLU A 615 -23.07 -16.65 1.91
C GLU A 615 -23.50 -16.80 0.44
N LEU A 616 -22.95 -15.96 -0.44
CA LEU A 616 -23.38 -15.85 -1.83
C LEU A 616 -23.08 -17.13 -2.63
N VAL A 617 -21.91 -17.74 -2.43
CA VAL A 617 -21.53 -18.95 -3.20
C VAL A 617 -22.49 -20.11 -2.95
N VAL A 618 -22.98 -20.27 -1.71
CA VAL A 618 -23.98 -21.28 -1.36
C VAL A 618 -25.31 -20.95 -2.04
N LYS A 619 -25.82 -19.72 -1.85
CA LYS A 619 -27.11 -19.29 -2.42
C LYS A 619 -27.15 -19.35 -3.94
N ILE A 620 -26.07 -18.99 -4.63
CA ILE A 620 -25.99 -19.04 -6.10
C ILE A 620 -25.85 -20.50 -6.58
N SER A 621 -25.18 -21.37 -5.80
CA SER A 621 -25.15 -22.81 -6.09
C SER A 621 -26.53 -23.46 -6.02
N ASP A 622 -27.37 -23.07 -5.05
CA ASP A 622 -28.77 -23.51 -4.98
C ASP A 622 -29.56 -23.06 -6.21
N VAL A 623 -29.44 -21.79 -6.63
CA VAL A 623 -30.13 -21.28 -7.83
C VAL A 623 -29.66 -22.00 -9.10
N HIS A 624 -28.35 -22.21 -9.27
CA HIS A 624 -27.81 -22.94 -10.41
C HIS A 624 -28.35 -24.39 -10.49
N LYS A 625 -28.51 -25.05 -9.35
CA LYS A 625 -29.15 -26.36 -9.26
C LYS A 625 -30.64 -26.30 -9.64
N MET A 626 -31.39 -25.31 -9.13
CA MET A 626 -32.81 -25.13 -9.45
C MET A 626 -33.05 -24.87 -10.94
N GLU A 627 -32.19 -24.08 -11.61
CA GLU A 627 -32.31 -23.84 -13.06
C GLU A 627 -32.02 -25.12 -13.87
N LYS A 628 -31.07 -25.96 -13.43
CA LYS A 628 -30.81 -27.28 -14.04
C LYS A 628 -32.00 -28.23 -13.88
N GLU A 629 -32.58 -28.32 -12.68
CA GLU A 629 -33.76 -29.16 -12.42
C GLU A 629 -34.98 -28.69 -13.24
N GLN A 630 -35.15 -27.37 -13.42
CA GLN A 630 -36.19 -26.80 -14.28
C GLN A 630 -36.01 -27.06 -15.77
N GLU A 631 -34.78 -27.04 -16.32
CA GLU A 631 -34.58 -27.39 -17.73
C GLU A 631 -34.89 -28.87 -17.99
N VAL A 632 -34.46 -29.76 -17.10
CA VAL A 632 -34.74 -31.21 -17.22
C VAL A 632 -36.25 -31.51 -17.21
N GLU A 633 -37.06 -30.84 -16.39
CA GLU A 633 -38.52 -31.04 -16.47
C GLU A 633 -39.13 -30.37 -17.71
N ARG A 634 -38.62 -29.20 -18.16
CA ARG A 634 -39.05 -28.57 -19.43
C ARG A 634 -38.68 -29.42 -20.66
N GLU A 635 -37.58 -30.16 -20.63
CA GLU A 635 -37.24 -31.17 -21.64
C GLU A 635 -38.16 -32.39 -21.59
N ARG A 636 -38.50 -32.89 -20.39
CA ARG A 636 -39.49 -33.96 -20.21
C ARG A 636 -40.87 -33.55 -20.73
N ASP A 637 -41.31 -32.32 -20.49
CA ASP A 637 -42.60 -31.82 -20.96
C ASP A 637 -42.63 -31.58 -22.47
N ARG A 638 -41.53 -31.10 -23.06
CA ARG A 638 -41.34 -31.10 -24.54
C ARG A 638 -41.49 -32.53 -25.08
N ALA A 639 -40.79 -33.50 -24.49
CA ALA A 639 -40.84 -34.91 -24.92
C ALA A 639 -42.21 -35.58 -24.71
N ARG A 640 -42.95 -35.21 -23.65
CA ARG A 640 -44.36 -35.62 -23.43
C ARG A 640 -45.27 -35.04 -24.51
N SER A 641 -45.13 -33.75 -24.82
CA SER A 641 -45.93 -33.05 -25.83
C SER A 641 -45.69 -33.59 -27.25
N THR A 642 -44.43 -33.84 -27.63
CA THR A 642 -44.09 -34.40 -28.95
C THR A 642 -44.72 -35.79 -29.16
N LYS A 643 -44.79 -36.63 -28.11
CA LYS A 643 -45.44 -37.95 -28.16
C LYS A 643 -46.96 -37.91 -28.31
N PHE A 644 -47.60 -36.74 -28.20
CA PHE A 644 -49.04 -36.60 -28.42
C PHE A 644 -49.41 -36.37 -29.91
N PHE A 645 -48.41 -36.26 -30.80
CA PHE A 645 -48.59 -35.92 -32.22
C PHE A 645 -48.18 -37.01 -33.21
N GLU A 646 -47.88 -38.23 -32.76
CA GLU A 646 -47.76 -39.38 -33.67
C GLU A 646 -49.14 -39.78 -34.23
N PRO A 647 -49.33 -39.84 -35.57
CA PRO A 647 -50.56 -40.36 -36.15
C PRO A 647 -50.69 -41.86 -35.85
N LYS A 648 -51.87 -42.28 -35.37
CA LYS A 648 -52.17 -43.71 -35.15
C LYS A 648 -52.18 -44.47 -36.48
N PHE A 649 -51.06 -45.09 -36.83
CA PHE A 649 -51.01 -46.09 -37.89
C PHE A 649 -51.75 -47.36 -37.42
N ASN A 650 -52.92 -47.60 -38.02
CA ASN A 650 -53.67 -48.84 -37.84
C ASN A 650 -52.95 -49.98 -38.58
N PHE A 651 -52.56 -51.03 -37.85
CA PHE A 651 -52.24 -52.33 -38.42
C PHE A 651 -53.01 -53.43 -37.68
N ASN A 652 -54.11 -53.88 -38.30
CA ASN A 652 -54.78 -55.12 -37.94
C ASN A 652 -54.17 -56.26 -38.78
N GLU A 653 -53.18 -56.97 -38.25
CA GLU A 653 -52.87 -58.35 -38.68
C GLU A 653 -52.26 -59.16 -37.51
N PRO A 654 -52.53 -60.48 -37.40
CA PRO A 654 -52.19 -61.26 -36.22
C PRO A 654 -50.80 -61.94 -36.30
N PRO A 655 -50.10 -62.14 -35.17
CA PRO A 655 -48.81 -62.82 -35.16
C PRO A 655 -48.95 -64.34 -35.32
N PRO A 656 -48.18 -65.00 -36.21
CA PRO A 656 -48.11 -66.45 -36.29
C PRO A 656 -47.35 -67.05 -35.08
N LYS A 657 -47.75 -68.26 -34.65
CA LYS A 657 -47.11 -68.98 -33.53
C LYS A 657 -45.96 -69.86 -34.02
N GLY A 658 -44.87 -69.93 -33.24
CA GLY A 658 -43.66 -70.70 -33.59
C GLY A 658 -42.84 -71.20 -32.39
N SER A 659 -43.44 -72.06 -31.56
CA SER A 659 -42.80 -73.11 -30.74
C SER A 659 -41.40 -72.89 -30.12
N GLU A 660 -41.42 -72.51 -28.84
CA GLU A 660 -40.77 -73.18 -27.70
C GLU A 660 -39.39 -73.86 -27.84
N LYS A 661 -38.45 -73.42 -26.99
CA LYS A 661 -38.00 -74.25 -25.86
C LYS A 661 -38.01 -73.47 -24.55
N LYS A 662 -38.69 -74.00 -23.53
CA LYS A 662 -38.45 -73.73 -22.10
C LYS A 662 -37.17 -74.49 -21.69
N GLN A 663 -36.54 -74.35 -20.52
CA GLN A 663 -37.01 -74.34 -19.13
C GLN A 663 -35.72 -74.06 -18.26
N ILE A 664 -35.68 -73.48 -17.04
CA ILE A 664 -36.66 -72.76 -16.20
C ILE A 664 -35.94 -72.13 -14.96
N ASN A 665 -36.43 -70.99 -14.43
CA ASN A 665 -36.45 -70.58 -12.99
C ASN A 665 -35.14 -70.50 -12.14
N VAL A 666 -35.04 -69.75 -11.02
CA VAL A 666 -35.89 -68.70 -10.37
C VAL A 666 -35.06 -67.80 -9.43
N LEU A 667 -35.57 -66.58 -9.18
CA LEU A 667 -35.24 -65.54 -8.19
C LEU A 667 -34.08 -65.70 -7.15
N PHE A 668 -33.21 -64.66 -7.17
CA PHE A 668 -32.76 -63.80 -6.04
C PHE A 668 -31.88 -64.29 -4.86
N SER A 669 -30.98 -63.38 -4.45
CA SER A 669 -30.25 -63.31 -3.17
C SER A 669 -29.15 -64.38 -2.96
N GLN A 670 -28.07 -64.14 -2.19
CA GLN A 670 -27.67 -62.96 -1.41
C GLN A 670 -26.12 -62.89 -1.25
N ALA A 671 -25.61 -61.72 -0.84
CA ALA A 671 -24.34 -61.48 -0.14
C ALA A 671 -23.01 -62.19 -0.56
N CYS A 672 -22.08 -61.35 -0.99
CA CYS A 672 -20.61 -61.45 -0.89
C CYS A 672 -20.07 -62.13 0.41
N LEU A 673 -18.89 -62.80 0.34
CA LEU A 673 -17.70 -62.44 1.16
C LEU A 673 -16.42 -63.28 0.93
N ILE A 674 -15.27 -62.62 1.18
CA ILE A 674 -13.92 -63.12 1.56
C ILE A 674 -12.96 -63.66 0.47
N VAL A 675 -11.69 -63.24 0.61
CA VAL A 675 -10.50 -63.44 -0.24
C VAL A 675 -9.37 -64.00 0.65
N PRO A 676 -8.28 -64.58 0.10
CA PRO A 676 -6.96 -64.10 0.55
C PRO A 676 -5.80 -64.10 -0.49
N LEU A 677 -4.95 -63.06 -0.40
CA LEU A 677 -3.47 -63.05 -0.65
C LEU A 677 -2.94 -63.26 -2.10
N LEU A 678 -1.84 -62.65 -2.62
CA LEU A 678 -0.80 -61.69 -2.14
C LEU A 678 -0.21 -60.88 -3.34
N HIS A 679 0.08 -59.57 -3.15
CA HIS A 679 1.09 -58.71 -3.85
C HIS A 679 1.08 -58.62 -5.42
N LEU A 680 1.53 -57.55 -6.08
CA LEU A 680 2.32 -56.36 -5.68
C LEU A 680 1.64 -55.05 -6.15
N GLN A 681 2.18 -53.88 -5.78
CA GLN A 681 1.43 -52.61 -5.72
C GLN A 681 2.16 -51.41 -6.32
N GLU A 682 1.50 -50.71 -7.26
CA GLU A 682 1.41 -49.24 -7.35
C GLU A 682 0.29 -48.87 -8.34
N GLY A 683 -0.47 -47.81 -8.08
CA GLY A 683 -1.72 -47.58 -8.82
C GLY A 683 -2.18 -46.12 -8.90
N GLY A 684 -2.54 -45.68 -10.11
CA GLY A 684 -3.15 -44.37 -10.36
C GLY A 684 -4.67 -44.39 -10.12
N PHE A 685 -5.21 -43.28 -9.61
CA PHE A 685 -6.64 -43.11 -9.39
C PHE A 685 -7.39 -42.83 -10.71
N ALA A 686 -8.11 -43.83 -11.21
CA ALA A 686 -9.08 -43.65 -12.30
C ALA A 686 -10.39 -43.02 -11.78
N ARG A 687 -10.97 -42.10 -12.55
CA ARG A 687 -12.33 -41.58 -12.31
C ARG A 687 -13.35 -42.71 -12.41
N MET A 688 -14.38 -42.66 -11.55
CA MET A 688 -15.60 -43.46 -11.69
C MET A 688 -16.82 -42.54 -11.57
N GLU A 689 -17.73 -42.61 -12.53
CA GLU A 689 -18.90 -41.71 -12.61
C GLU A 689 -20.03 -42.21 -11.71
N ALA A 690 -20.49 -41.37 -10.77
CA ALA A 690 -21.52 -41.72 -9.80
C ALA A 690 -22.93 -41.54 -10.40
N ASN A 691 -23.52 -42.63 -10.90
CA ASN A 691 -24.78 -42.61 -11.66
C ASN A 691 -26.03 -43.02 -10.83
N SER A 692 -26.00 -42.85 -9.50
CA SER A 692 -27.18 -43.08 -8.65
C SER A 692 -27.34 -42.05 -7.53
N ARG A 693 -28.61 -41.79 -7.17
CA ARG A 693 -29.00 -40.93 -6.05
C ARG A 693 -28.54 -41.49 -4.70
N GLU A 694 -28.45 -42.81 -4.58
CA GLU A 694 -28.03 -43.48 -3.35
C GLU A 694 -26.53 -43.41 -3.14
N ASP A 695 -25.72 -43.46 -4.20
CA ASP A 695 -24.27 -43.32 -4.10
C ASP A 695 -23.87 -41.87 -3.77
N ALA A 696 -24.56 -40.88 -4.34
CA ALA A 696 -24.42 -39.49 -3.93
C ALA A 696 -24.81 -39.28 -2.44
N GLN A 697 -25.84 -39.97 -1.95
CA GLN A 697 -26.20 -39.94 -0.52
C GLN A 697 -25.20 -40.71 0.36
N ARG A 698 -24.62 -41.82 -0.11
CA ARG A 698 -23.57 -42.57 0.62
C ARG A 698 -22.28 -41.79 0.70
N LEU A 699 -21.84 -41.18 -0.40
CA LEU A 699 -20.72 -40.23 -0.41
C LEU A 699 -21.01 -39.08 0.56
N TRP A 700 -22.13 -38.37 0.43
CA TRP A 700 -22.50 -37.30 1.36
C TRP A 700 -22.58 -37.75 2.83
N HIS A 701 -23.06 -38.96 3.13
CA HIS A 701 -23.07 -39.50 4.49
C HIS A 701 -21.67 -39.90 4.98
N THR A 702 -20.76 -40.31 4.11
CA THR A 702 -19.36 -40.58 4.44
C THR A 702 -18.57 -39.28 4.59
N GLU A 703 -18.69 -38.32 3.68
CA GLU A 703 -18.18 -36.95 3.79
C GLU A 703 -18.64 -36.32 5.11
N ARG A 704 -19.95 -36.38 5.41
CA ARG A 704 -20.50 -35.79 6.63
C ARG A 704 -20.06 -36.54 7.87
N ARG A 705 -19.86 -37.87 7.82
CA ARG A 705 -19.32 -38.64 8.94
C ARG A 705 -17.85 -38.31 9.17
N HIS A 706 -17.03 -38.30 8.12
CA HIS A 706 -15.63 -37.89 8.17
C HIS A 706 -15.50 -36.44 8.69
N MET A 707 -16.33 -35.52 8.21
CA MET A 707 -16.38 -34.13 8.69
C MET A 707 -16.85 -34.04 10.15
N GLN A 708 -17.79 -34.88 10.58
CA GLN A 708 -18.22 -34.95 11.98
C GLN A 708 -17.17 -35.60 12.89
N ASP A 709 -16.41 -36.59 12.41
CA ASP A 709 -15.29 -37.21 13.13
C ASP A 709 -14.06 -36.29 13.14
N THR A 710 -13.79 -35.51 12.09
CA THR A 710 -12.77 -34.45 12.07
C THR A 710 -13.17 -33.31 13.01
N LEU A 711 -14.42 -32.84 13.00
CA LEU A 711 -14.92 -31.85 13.97
C LEU A 711 -14.94 -32.40 15.40
N ARG A 712 -15.08 -33.71 15.59
CA ARG A 712 -14.99 -34.36 16.89
C ARG A 712 -13.54 -34.48 17.35
N GLN A 713 -12.61 -34.88 16.49
CA GLN A 713 -11.18 -34.87 16.77
C GLN A 713 -10.69 -33.45 17.06
N GLN A 714 -11.06 -32.46 16.24
CA GLN A 714 -10.77 -31.05 16.51
C GLN A 714 -11.40 -30.56 17.81
N LYS A 715 -12.56 -31.08 18.25
CA LYS A 715 -13.13 -30.76 19.57
C LYS A 715 -12.49 -31.51 20.74
N GLU A 716 -12.08 -32.75 20.55
CA GLU A 716 -11.36 -33.54 21.55
C GLU A 716 -9.97 -32.92 21.77
N GLN A 717 -9.28 -32.58 20.68
CA GLN A 717 -8.01 -31.84 20.65
C GLN A 717 -8.17 -30.42 21.20
N MET A 718 -9.17 -29.64 20.77
CA MET A 718 -9.49 -28.33 21.35
C MET A 718 -9.82 -28.43 22.85
N MET A 719 -10.43 -29.52 23.36
CA MET A 719 -10.65 -29.70 24.80
C MET A 719 -9.44 -30.27 25.56
N GLU A 720 -8.44 -30.83 24.87
CA GLU A 720 -7.12 -31.10 25.46
C GLU A 720 -6.28 -29.82 25.49
N ASP A 721 -6.30 -29.03 24.42
CA ASP A 721 -5.68 -27.70 24.34
C ASP A 721 -6.35 -26.71 25.31
N GLU A 722 -7.67 -26.73 25.48
CA GLU A 722 -8.42 -25.91 26.47
C GLU A 722 -8.07 -26.33 27.91
N LYS A 723 -7.85 -27.63 28.18
CA LYS A 723 -7.36 -28.09 29.49
C LYS A 723 -5.87 -27.81 29.71
N TRP A 724 -5.08 -27.76 28.64
CA TRP A 724 -3.68 -27.36 28.68
C TRP A 724 -3.61 -25.84 28.95
N LEU A 725 -4.41 -25.04 28.25
CA LEU A 725 -4.59 -23.62 28.46
C LEU A 725 -5.18 -23.29 29.84
N GLU A 726 -6.21 -23.98 30.35
CA GLU A 726 -6.69 -23.79 31.73
C GLU A 726 -5.58 -24.03 32.77
N LYS A 727 -4.64 -24.93 32.46
CA LYS A 727 -3.53 -25.30 33.34
C LYS A 727 -2.37 -24.29 33.26
N GLU A 728 -2.10 -23.76 32.08
CA GLU A 728 -1.12 -22.70 31.81
C GLU A 728 -1.64 -21.32 32.28
N GLU A 729 -2.92 -21.02 32.06
CA GLU A 729 -3.60 -19.81 32.52
C GLU A 729 -3.69 -19.76 34.06
N ARG A 730 -3.86 -20.91 34.73
CA ARG A 730 -3.69 -21.01 36.20
C ARG A 730 -2.26 -20.71 36.69
N LEU A 731 -1.26 -20.73 35.82
CA LEU A 731 0.10 -20.27 36.11
C LEU A 731 0.33 -18.80 35.70
N LEU A 732 -0.58 -18.21 34.91
CA LEU A 732 -0.39 -16.92 34.21
C LEU A 732 -1.42 -15.82 34.52
N VAL A 733 -2.51 -16.08 35.26
CA VAL A 733 -3.46 -15.03 35.73
C VAL A 733 -2.84 -14.22 36.89
N GLY A 734 -1.76 -13.51 36.54
CA GLY A 734 -1.01 -12.55 37.34
C GLY A 734 -1.56 -11.11 37.30
N ASN A 735 -2.88 -10.97 37.05
CA ASN A 735 -3.69 -9.75 37.24
C ASN A 735 -3.61 -8.66 36.14
N ARG A 736 -4.78 -8.32 35.55
CA ARG A 736 -5.15 -7.05 34.85
C ARG A 736 -4.47 -6.74 33.49
N ALA A 737 -5.13 -6.30 32.41
CA ALA A 737 -6.41 -5.59 32.15
C ALA A 737 -6.50 -4.14 32.68
N SER A 738 -6.91 -3.11 31.91
CA SER A 738 -7.20 -3.00 30.47
C SER A 738 -7.37 -1.52 30.08
N LEU A 739 -7.07 -1.18 28.82
CA LEU A 739 -7.70 -0.15 27.98
C LEU A 739 -7.77 1.30 28.52
N THR A 740 -6.96 2.23 27.97
CA THR A 740 -7.31 3.20 26.90
C THR A 740 -7.73 4.62 27.35
N PHE A 741 -6.76 5.54 27.31
CA PHE A 741 -6.99 6.93 26.86
C PHE A 741 -7.09 7.05 25.35
N VAL A 742 -7.58 8.20 24.80
CA VAL A 742 -6.90 9.02 23.75
C VAL A 742 -7.45 10.50 23.61
N ASN A 743 -6.58 11.55 23.43
CA ASN A 743 -6.72 12.90 22.77
C ASN A 743 -7.87 13.92 23.17
N PRO A 744 -8.36 14.99 22.41
CA PRO A 744 -8.01 15.67 21.10
C PRO A 744 -8.34 17.21 20.80
N LEU A 745 -7.83 17.75 19.67
CA LEU A 745 -8.24 18.94 18.81
C LEU A 745 -8.43 20.37 19.41
N SER A 746 -7.83 21.52 18.97
CA SER A 746 -6.86 21.99 17.93
C SER A 746 -7.39 22.67 16.62
N PRO A 747 -7.17 24.00 16.39
CA PRO A 747 -6.54 24.52 15.13
C PRO A 747 -5.75 25.88 15.21
N GLU A 748 -4.59 26.06 14.51
CA GLU A 748 -4.18 27.25 13.68
C GLU A 748 -2.68 27.35 13.22
N LYS A 749 -2.40 28.36 12.34
CA LYS A 749 -1.26 28.66 11.41
C LYS A 749 -1.27 30.18 11.06
N PRO A 750 -0.38 30.78 10.21
CA PRO A 750 1.07 30.64 9.93
C PRO A 750 1.82 32.02 9.99
N PRO A 751 3.01 32.27 9.38
CA PRO A 751 3.12 32.66 7.94
C PRO A 751 4.41 32.22 7.19
N ARG A 752 4.56 32.64 5.92
CA ARG A 752 5.70 32.41 5.00
C ARG A 752 6.63 33.63 4.88
N LEU A 753 7.92 33.41 4.59
CA LEU A 753 8.84 34.33 3.86
C LEU A 753 9.75 33.44 2.97
N THR A 754 9.73 33.45 1.63
CA THR A 754 10.12 34.47 0.61
C THR A 754 11.63 34.58 0.37
N ALA A 755 12.07 34.11 -0.81
CA ALA A 755 13.32 34.54 -1.44
C ALA A 755 13.04 35.72 -2.38
N GLN A 756 13.93 36.72 -2.43
CA GLN A 756 13.84 37.82 -3.39
C GLN A 756 14.67 37.52 -4.65
N PRO A 757 14.16 37.78 -5.86
CA PRO A 757 15.00 37.84 -7.05
C PRO A 757 15.90 39.08 -6.97
N ALA A 758 17.15 38.97 -7.44
CA ALA A 758 17.95 40.15 -7.77
C ALA A 758 17.26 40.91 -8.92
N PRO A 759 17.30 42.25 -8.94
CA PRO A 759 16.72 43.00 -10.05
C PRO A 759 17.46 42.68 -11.35
N THR A 760 16.71 42.28 -12.39
CA THR A 760 17.20 42.34 -13.77
C THR A 760 17.72 43.74 -14.07
N ALA A 761 18.75 43.83 -14.92
CA ALA A 761 19.27 45.11 -15.39
C ALA A 761 18.14 46.00 -15.96
N GLU A 762 18.34 47.31 -15.89
CA GLU A 762 17.44 48.32 -16.46
C GLU A 762 17.46 48.23 -17.99
N LEU A 763 16.67 47.28 -18.51
CA LEU A 763 16.45 46.99 -19.92
C LEU A 763 15.19 47.72 -20.40
N ASP A 764 15.25 48.34 -21.57
CA ASP A 764 14.05 48.85 -22.23
C ASP A 764 13.11 47.69 -22.60
N ARG A 765 11.91 47.68 -22.00
CA ARG A 765 10.88 46.65 -22.23
C ARG A 765 9.83 47.04 -23.27
N SER A 766 9.88 48.26 -23.80
CA SER A 766 8.80 48.85 -24.61
C SER A 766 8.49 48.03 -25.88
N ASP A 767 9.54 47.50 -26.52
CA ASP A 767 9.46 46.65 -27.71
C ASP A 767 9.72 45.14 -27.43
N ASP A 768 9.87 44.73 -26.16
CA ASP A 768 10.29 43.37 -25.82
C ASP A 768 9.12 42.36 -25.96
N LYS A 769 9.04 41.71 -27.12
CA LYS A 769 8.04 40.67 -27.41
C LYS A 769 8.00 39.55 -26.36
N VAL A 770 9.15 39.10 -25.85
CA VAL A 770 9.22 37.97 -24.91
C VAL A 770 8.64 38.38 -23.56
N TYR A 771 9.02 39.57 -23.06
CA TYR A 771 8.42 40.16 -21.87
C TYR A 771 6.89 40.27 -21.99
N HIS A 772 6.38 40.77 -23.12
CA HIS A 772 4.95 40.89 -23.36
C HIS A 772 4.24 39.53 -23.36
N SER A 773 4.78 38.52 -24.06
CA SER A 773 4.19 37.17 -24.09
C SER A 773 4.20 36.48 -22.72
N VAL A 774 5.23 36.66 -21.89
CA VAL A 774 5.24 36.17 -20.50
C VAL A 774 4.17 36.87 -19.68
N MET A 775 4.07 38.20 -19.78
CA MET A 775 3.06 38.95 -19.03
C MET A 775 1.63 38.56 -19.44
N ASP A 776 1.37 38.26 -20.71
CA ASP A 776 0.06 37.77 -21.16
C ASP A 776 -0.22 36.33 -20.69
N LEU A 777 0.76 35.42 -20.71
CA LEU A 777 0.61 34.08 -20.13
C LEU A 777 0.30 34.15 -18.62
N VAL A 778 1.00 35.01 -17.87
CA VAL A 778 0.74 35.24 -16.44
C VAL A 778 -0.66 35.83 -16.22
N LYS A 779 -1.11 36.80 -17.04
CA LYS A 779 -2.49 37.33 -16.96
C LYS A 779 -3.53 36.22 -17.13
N VAL A 780 -3.38 35.34 -18.13
CA VAL A 780 -4.34 34.25 -18.37
C VAL A 780 -4.33 33.21 -17.26
N VAL A 781 -3.18 32.91 -16.65
CA VAL A 781 -3.11 32.04 -15.45
C VAL A 781 -3.76 32.70 -14.22
N VAL A 782 -3.60 34.00 -14.02
CA VAL A 782 -4.31 34.74 -12.96
C VAL A 782 -5.82 34.75 -13.19
N GLN A 783 -6.25 34.93 -14.44
CA GLN A 783 -7.67 34.86 -14.82
C GLN A 783 -8.25 33.45 -14.55
N LEU A 784 -7.55 32.39 -14.98
CA LEU A 784 -7.89 30.99 -14.68
C LEU A 784 -8.09 30.77 -13.17
N LYS A 785 -7.19 31.31 -12.34
CA LYS A 785 -7.28 31.23 -10.87
C LYS A 785 -8.51 31.93 -10.30
N ASN A 786 -8.90 33.07 -10.86
CA ASN A 786 -10.03 33.86 -10.39
C ASN A 786 -11.38 33.24 -10.80
N ASP A 787 -11.46 32.62 -11.97
CA ASP A 787 -12.73 32.14 -12.55
C ASP A 787 -13.09 30.70 -12.12
N ILE A 788 -12.09 29.84 -11.83
CA ILE A 788 -12.29 28.43 -11.43
C ILE A 788 -13.31 28.17 -10.29
N PRO A 789 -13.47 29.04 -9.28
CA PRO A 789 -14.49 28.85 -8.24
C PRO A 789 -15.92 28.88 -8.76
N GLU A 790 -16.21 29.72 -9.76
CA GLU A 790 -17.56 29.95 -10.31
C GLU A 790 -17.84 29.13 -11.58
N LEU A 791 -16.80 28.76 -12.32
CA LEU A 791 -16.92 27.96 -13.54
C LEU A 791 -17.37 26.51 -13.31
N GLN A 792 -18.16 26.02 -14.25
CA GLN A 792 -18.48 24.59 -14.38
C GLN A 792 -17.28 23.82 -14.96
N PRO A 793 -17.08 22.53 -14.60
CA PRO A 793 -15.91 21.78 -15.02
C PRO A 793 -15.73 21.68 -16.55
N GLU A 794 -16.82 21.60 -17.29
CA GLU A 794 -16.86 21.59 -18.76
C GLU A 794 -16.22 22.85 -19.37
N GLN A 795 -16.23 23.98 -18.65
CA GLN A 795 -15.72 25.26 -19.12
C GLN A 795 -14.20 25.41 -18.90
N TYR A 796 -13.57 24.61 -18.04
CA TYR A 796 -12.12 24.69 -17.77
C TYR A 796 -11.28 24.52 -19.05
N ILE A 797 -11.75 23.70 -19.99
CA ILE A 797 -11.07 23.47 -21.29
C ILE A 797 -10.94 24.75 -22.13
N THR A 798 -11.85 25.72 -21.97
CA THR A 798 -11.82 26.98 -22.70
C THR A 798 -10.68 27.87 -22.20
N ILE A 799 -10.47 27.96 -20.88
CA ILE A 799 -9.41 28.80 -20.33
C ILE A 799 -8.04 28.10 -20.42
N VAL A 800 -7.96 26.77 -20.24
CA VAL A 800 -6.70 26.04 -20.47
C VAL A 800 -6.28 26.11 -21.95
N LYS A 801 -7.22 26.18 -22.91
CA LYS A 801 -6.88 26.53 -24.31
C LYS A 801 -6.26 27.93 -24.43
N SER A 802 -6.79 28.93 -23.73
CA SER A 802 -6.22 30.29 -23.71
C SER A 802 -4.80 30.33 -23.12
N VAL A 803 -4.53 29.57 -22.06
CA VAL A 803 -3.17 29.39 -21.51
C VAL A 803 -2.23 28.79 -22.56
N GLY A 804 -2.68 27.72 -23.24
CA GLY A 804 -1.90 27.07 -24.30
C GLY A 804 -1.69 27.92 -25.55
N MET A 805 -2.55 28.91 -25.81
CA MET A 805 -2.34 29.92 -26.85
C MET A 805 -1.25 30.92 -26.43
N ALA A 806 -1.37 31.51 -25.24
CA ALA A 806 -0.37 32.46 -24.74
C ALA A 806 1.03 31.82 -24.63
N LEU A 807 1.13 30.55 -24.20
CA LEU A 807 2.38 29.81 -24.21
C LEU A 807 2.94 29.58 -25.62
N ARG A 808 2.10 29.30 -26.62
CA ARG A 808 2.54 29.15 -28.01
C ARG A 808 3.10 30.45 -28.58
N ASP A 809 2.50 31.58 -28.21
CA ASP A 809 2.96 32.89 -28.65
C ASP A 809 4.25 33.32 -27.93
N LEU A 810 4.44 32.91 -26.66
CA LEU A 810 5.71 33.00 -25.95
C LEU A 810 6.81 32.16 -26.60
N ILE A 811 6.55 30.88 -26.90
CA ILE A 811 7.53 30.01 -27.56
C ILE A 811 7.97 30.63 -28.88
N ARG A 812 7.03 31.14 -29.69
CA ARG A 812 7.36 31.83 -30.96
C ARG A 812 8.19 33.10 -30.76
N SER A 813 7.92 33.90 -29.72
CA SER A 813 8.71 35.11 -29.45
C SER A 813 10.13 34.80 -28.94
N VAL A 814 10.34 33.62 -28.36
CA VAL A 814 11.67 33.07 -28.06
C VAL A 814 12.34 32.50 -29.32
N ASP A 815 11.61 31.75 -30.16
CA ASP A 815 12.14 31.20 -31.42
C ASP A 815 12.63 32.32 -32.38
N ASP A 816 11.93 33.46 -32.42
CA ASP A 816 12.33 34.68 -33.14
C ASP A 816 13.75 35.17 -32.75
N ILE A 817 14.23 34.88 -31.52
CA ILE A 817 15.54 35.33 -31.01
C ILE A 817 16.60 34.23 -30.89
N LEU A 818 16.25 32.94 -30.82
CA LEU A 818 17.24 31.85 -30.71
C LEU A 818 18.36 31.88 -31.79
N PRO A 819 18.13 32.30 -33.05
CA PRO A 819 19.18 32.43 -34.05
C PRO A 819 20.22 33.53 -33.75
N THR A 820 19.88 34.55 -32.95
CA THR A 820 20.78 35.66 -32.60
C THR A 820 21.65 35.39 -31.38
N LEU A 821 21.39 34.29 -30.67
CA LEU A 821 22.06 33.91 -29.42
C LEU A 821 23.13 32.83 -29.63
N HIS A 822 24.14 32.84 -28.76
CA HIS A 822 25.24 31.89 -28.78
C HIS A 822 24.78 30.45 -28.52
N GLU A 823 25.38 29.49 -29.22
CA GLU A 823 24.98 28.08 -29.25
C GLU A 823 24.87 27.45 -27.86
N SER A 824 25.84 27.70 -26.98
CA SER A 824 25.85 27.20 -25.60
C SER A 824 24.70 27.69 -24.73
N ILE A 825 24.07 28.82 -25.06
CA ILE A 825 22.92 29.38 -24.34
C ILE A 825 21.61 28.97 -25.03
N ARG A 826 21.64 28.69 -26.34
CA ARG A 826 20.49 28.13 -27.07
C ARG A 826 20.05 26.77 -26.50
N THR A 827 20.97 25.95 -26.00
CA THR A 827 20.62 24.68 -25.34
C THR A 827 19.92 24.86 -23.98
N GLU A 828 20.21 25.93 -23.25
CA GLU A 828 19.63 26.28 -21.94
C GLU A 828 18.15 26.69 -22.12
N ILE A 829 17.92 27.84 -22.74
CA ILE A 829 17.14 27.97 -24.00
C ILE A 829 16.03 26.91 -24.25
N GLU A 830 16.32 26.02 -25.20
CA GLU A 830 15.51 24.87 -25.63
C GLU A 830 15.16 23.90 -24.49
N GLY A 831 16.01 23.78 -23.46
CA GLY A 831 15.73 23.01 -22.25
C GLY A 831 14.54 23.58 -21.47
N THR A 832 14.52 24.90 -21.26
CA THR A 832 13.39 25.59 -20.63
C THR A 832 12.14 25.58 -21.52
N GLN A 833 12.27 25.63 -22.85
CA GLN A 833 11.13 25.43 -23.76
C GLN A 833 10.49 24.03 -23.59
N LYS A 834 11.31 22.98 -23.44
CA LYS A 834 10.82 21.61 -23.18
C LYS A 834 10.12 21.50 -21.82
N LEU A 835 10.64 22.16 -20.78
CA LEU A 835 10.00 22.24 -19.46
C LEU A 835 8.58 22.83 -19.56
N LEU A 836 8.42 24.00 -20.19
CA LEU A 836 7.11 24.66 -20.33
C LEU A 836 6.08 23.82 -21.10
N ASN A 837 6.52 23.03 -22.08
CA ASN A 837 5.64 22.10 -22.79
C ASN A 837 5.19 20.93 -21.89
N ASN A 838 6.06 20.44 -21.00
CA ASN A 838 5.72 19.44 -19.99
C ASN A 838 4.75 20.00 -18.93
N ASP A 839 4.98 21.23 -18.45
CA ASP A 839 4.09 21.91 -17.49
C ASP A 839 2.69 22.13 -18.09
N MET A 840 2.61 22.45 -19.39
CA MET A 840 1.34 22.56 -20.11
C MET A 840 0.64 21.20 -20.24
N ALA A 841 1.38 20.11 -20.47
CA ALA A 841 0.83 18.76 -20.49
C ALA A 841 0.30 18.31 -19.11
N GLU A 842 1.04 18.65 -18.03
CA GLU A 842 0.61 18.41 -16.65
C GLU A 842 -0.62 19.26 -16.28
N LEU A 843 -0.70 20.53 -16.71
CA LEU A 843 -1.90 21.35 -16.55
C LEU A 843 -3.11 20.73 -17.25
N ILE A 844 -2.96 20.23 -18.48
CA ILE A 844 -4.03 19.51 -19.21
C ILE A 844 -4.42 18.21 -18.47
N SER A 845 -3.45 17.50 -17.89
CA SER A 845 -3.67 16.30 -17.08
C SER A 845 -4.50 16.60 -15.84
N LYS A 846 -4.09 17.59 -15.03
CA LYS A 846 -4.80 18.01 -13.82
C LYS A 846 -6.17 18.65 -14.12
N MET A 847 -6.32 19.33 -15.24
CA MET A 847 -7.63 19.81 -15.72
C MET A 847 -8.60 18.64 -15.99
N ARG A 848 -8.16 17.62 -16.75
CA ARG A 848 -8.96 16.40 -16.98
C ARG A 848 -9.30 15.68 -15.67
N LEU A 849 -8.38 15.68 -14.71
CA LEU A 849 -8.58 15.09 -13.39
C LEU A 849 -9.64 15.86 -12.57
N ALA A 850 -9.59 17.19 -12.59
CA ALA A 850 -10.59 18.06 -11.94
C ALA A 850 -11.98 17.92 -12.58
N GLN A 851 -12.07 17.74 -13.91
CA GLN A 851 -13.31 17.42 -14.60
C GLN A 851 -13.89 16.07 -14.16
N GLN A 852 -13.08 15.02 -14.10
CA GLN A 852 -13.53 13.67 -13.73
C GLN A 852 -13.95 13.54 -12.25
N ASN A 853 -13.32 14.31 -11.35
CA ASN A 853 -13.57 14.22 -9.90
C ASN A 853 -14.53 15.30 -9.37
N ALA A 854 -15.13 16.12 -10.23
CA ALA A 854 -15.97 17.27 -9.85
C ALA A 854 -17.17 16.95 -8.94
N ILE A 855 -17.70 15.72 -9.03
CA ILE A 855 -18.82 15.22 -8.21
C ILE A 855 -18.37 14.34 -7.03
N THR A 856 -17.07 14.25 -6.76
CA THR A 856 -16.51 13.49 -5.63
C THR A 856 -16.11 14.41 -4.48
N SER A 857 -15.87 13.85 -3.30
CA SER A 857 -15.26 14.56 -2.17
C SER A 857 -13.88 15.17 -2.48
N LEU A 858 -13.22 14.74 -3.56
CA LEU A 858 -11.92 15.24 -4.01
C LEU A 858 -12.00 16.44 -4.96
N LYS A 859 -13.20 16.93 -5.31
CA LYS A 859 -13.40 17.99 -6.32
C LYS A 859 -12.53 19.24 -6.07
N ASP A 860 -12.46 19.70 -4.82
CA ASP A 860 -11.75 20.93 -4.46
C ASP A 860 -10.25 20.71 -4.30
N GLU A 861 -9.81 19.46 -4.07
CA GLU A 861 -8.40 19.09 -4.08
C GLU A 861 -7.88 18.95 -5.52
N CYS A 862 -8.68 18.37 -6.43
CA CYS A 862 -8.34 18.32 -7.85
C CYS A 862 -8.30 19.71 -8.49
N ARG A 863 -9.20 20.62 -8.07
CA ARG A 863 -9.14 22.06 -8.39
C ARG A 863 -7.83 22.69 -7.92
N LYS A 864 -7.41 22.48 -6.66
CA LYS A 864 -6.11 22.97 -6.14
C LYS A 864 -4.93 22.44 -6.97
N GLN A 865 -4.94 21.17 -7.37
CA GLN A 865 -3.86 20.58 -8.16
C GLN A 865 -3.78 21.17 -9.59
N MET A 866 -4.92 21.43 -10.23
CA MET A 866 -4.96 22.18 -11.50
C MET A 866 -4.43 23.61 -11.34
N LEU A 867 -4.83 24.30 -10.27
CA LEU A 867 -4.33 25.65 -9.95
C LEU A 867 -2.82 25.67 -9.64
N ALA A 868 -2.29 24.63 -9.00
CA ALA A 868 -0.87 24.48 -8.73
C ALA A 868 -0.07 24.29 -10.02
N ALA A 869 -0.50 23.40 -10.92
CA ALA A 869 0.15 23.20 -12.22
C ALA A 869 0.16 24.48 -13.07
N ALA A 870 -0.95 25.23 -13.09
CA ALA A 870 -1.01 26.52 -13.78
C ALA A 870 -0.04 27.55 -13.17
N HIS A 871 0.10 27.56 -11.85
CA HIS A 871 1.05 28.44 -11.15
C HIS A 871 2.52 28.07 -11.41
N THR A 872 2.85 26.78 -11.53
CA THR A 872 4.19 26.33 -11.96
C THR A 872 4.50 26.85 -13.36
N LEU A 873 3.62 26.59 -14.34
CA LEU A 873 3.78 27.08 -15.71
C LEU A 873 4.00 28.60 -15.80
N ALA A 874 3.29 29.38 -14.98
CA ALA A 874 3.49 30.83 -14.89
C ALA A 874 4.86 31.21 -14.27
N MET A 875 5.30 30.53 -13.22
CA MET A 875 6.61 30.75 -12.60
C MET A 875 7.75 30.43 -13.58
N ASP A 876 7.70 29.27 -14.24
CA ASP A 876 8.73 28.85 -15.18
C ASP A 876 8.72 29.66 -16.48
N SER A 877 7.57 30.23 -16.86
CA SER A 877 7.52 31.23 -17.95
C SER A 877 8.28 32.53 -17.59
N LYS A 878 8.38 32.86 -16.31
CA LYS A 878 9.25 33.95 -15.84
C LYS A 878 10.73 33.52 -15.82
N ASN A 879 11.03 32.29 -15.37
CA ASN A 879 12.39 31.75 -15.41
C ASN A 879 12.96 31.74 -16.86
N MET A 880 12.11 31.47 -17.85
CA MET A 880 12.40 31.62 -19.29
C MET A 880 12.81 33.06 -19.67
N LEU A 881 12.08 34.08 -19.20
CA LEU A 881 12.44 35.50 -19.43
C LEU A 881 13.78 35.85 -18.78
N ASP A 882 13.98 35.45 -17.51
CA ASP A 882 15.19 35.72 -16.76
C ASP A 882 16.43 35.03 -17.40
N ALA A 883 16.25 33.88 -18.08
CA ALA A 883 17.29 33.23 -18.89
C ALA A 883 17.54 33.94 -20.23
N VAL A 884 16.49 34.33 -20.94
CA VAL A 884 16.56 35.12 -22.19
C VAL A 884 17.27 36.46 -21.97
N ASP A 885 17.02 37.15 -20.86
CA ASP A 885 17.68 38.42 -20.56
C ASP A 885 19.16 38.25 -20.21
N GLN A 886 19.52 37.20 -19.48
CA GLN A 886 20.92 36.84 -19.28
C GLN A 886 21.62 36.52 -20.61
N ALA A 887 20.95 35.86 -21.55
CA ALA A 887 21.47 35.60 -22.88
C ALA A 887 21.71 36.91 -23.67
N ARG A 888 20.73 37.83 -23.67
CA ARG A 888 20.83 39.16 -24.32
C ARG A 888 21.96 40.01 -23.76
N VAL A 889 22.14 40.01 -22.43
CA VAL A 889 23.24 40.72 -21.75
C VAL A 889 24.60 40.11 -22.12
N ARG A 890 24.75 38.77 -22.05
CA ARG A 890 25.99 38.09 -22.46
C ARG A 890 26.35 38.30 -23.94
N ALA A 891 25.37 38.56 -24.79
CA ALA A 891 25.54 38.82 -26.23
C ALA A 891 25.76 40.30 -26.60
N ASN A 892 25.78 41.24 -25.64
CA ASN A 892 25.75 42.69 -25.89
C ASN A 892 24.54 43.16 -26.74
N LEU A 893 23.43 42.41 -26.72
CA LEU A 893 22.16 42.76 -27.39
C LEU A 893 21.19 43.52 -26.48
N ALA A 894 21.57 43.72 -25.21
CA ALA A 894 20.84 44.50 -24.24
C ALA A 894 20.85 46.01 -24.58
N LYS A 895 19.67 46.59 -24.84
CA LYS A 895 19.48 48.05 -24.76
C LYS A 895 19.39 48.46 -23.29
N PRO A 896 20.29 49.29 -22.74
CA PRO A 896 20.04 49.92 -21.45
C PRO A 896 18.85 50.89 -21.58
N ALA A 897 18.10 51.06 -20.49
CA ALA A 897 17.06 52.07 -20.39
C ALA A 897 17.64 53.48 -20.57
N ALA A 898 16.84 54.38 -21.15
CA ALA A 898 17.15 55.80 -21.14
C ALA A 898 16.92 56.38 -19.73
N PRO A 899 17.77 57.32 -19.26
CA PRO A 899 17.66 57.96 -17.95
C PRO A 899 16.54 59.01 -17.87
#